data_AF-A0A533TZZ5-F1
#
_entry.id   AF-A0A533TZZ5-F1
#
_cell.length_a   1.000
_cell.length_b   1.000
_cell.length_c   1.000
_cell.angle_alpha   90.00
_cell.angle_beta   90.00
_cell.angle_gamma   90.00
#
_symmetry.space_group_name_H-M   'P 1'
#
loop_
_entity.id
_entity.type
_entity.pdbx_description
1 polymer ?
#
loop_
_entity_poly.entity_id
_entity_poly.type
_entity_poly.pdbx_seq_one_letter_code
_entity_poly.pdbx_strand_id
1 'polypeptide(L)'
;MSDNDHLDSLCAVITERRPLVLLLGQDAWSDKNYTDPILVSALKRSDRYEPNIVANGFTSLLKTSLLNENFYDWLAEMYDRRPESEWMEIVSALPLNAVFTTSIDPSLPRAFRRYGRNVEIVLSKDDNPSAPRDRQNLHLTYLFGKAGEANQNEAPPRNTQQLLTRSAIHSASLLTRIVETTTPIGILLIDGLTPKRDWLSVDALGGVLSAFSCQQVFWFGLHGYEICEEYPLIKELSAPGGPIVFIRERLATALQTLELAHRINLSSSRKYYNTENTVTIGEHLLELSPAMRLKTSTAASIIDDTWLSPLQTLGQDATYLEFQRFHGHVEDVRRLVNGVRRGFAIKRSFEEALQLQVKKALKNIGRINDPILIHGQSGSGKSLALTRLAYEIRSTKEYPVLLSIRASRLPAVDELDEFCQRSEELGASATLIICDANLPNSRYRELLRGFLSRGRKVVIVGSTYRVVDIHNDVKNNVYNPNLLEAPAELDTKEMDQLTELLCRFAGIKFNVTESKYLLSAIYRMLPNVRPGLAFGLAREARATEESLRERGSIKTTSLDYSVNHFGQALIDAGLVTPKKLLEARIDEFLGSMTDAASRAIDYVMVSGKLDCPIPVNLLMRAVGGSNNFTDISCLFSGIDLFRWSENNDNDIYIHPRLQIEAELLSARRLGTPQAEAEIVVQLIGYANPGEYGKSERRFVLDLVHKLGPDGPYGKRYASSYLNIARALTNMRIRRGVMDPSLMLQEATLRRRALKDGITMSDIDPALVLEEALESVELALDEFGDQRGPGIRYLCTNLKVERAAIYGFRAVQCLLDGSQLAEVWQFYEAARESSRTAVYSADTYFAIDISVWVPNDLLDKKSWETTKHAELVADILDGLDRVDMAQLDPDQREQYERRRVKVAKTLQNHKLKRDALQALQNLGSKAGIFLAAREIAGSLFGNNSPKSLDIEKASQVVSFMNEYKSEISKDARCLNYLLRALWCVSTKSYLFGTERSPLPSDSHDLHALLEIVEMLRDIEGTLGDPRMQYLQAVLHWRLLHEKIARDIWGELSQDTEYSDPRRIIRHHLWTEDTGTPRMFHGRIVDENSGRGRVKVRVEEIRQEIYLMQRDFPNIEMRKNADIPNGFYIAFNFIGPIAEPLNRTGGAR
;
A
#
# COMPACT_ATOMS: atom_id res chain seq x y z
N MET A 1 -24.86 22.55 60.62
CA MET A 1 -23.89 23.17 59.71
C MET A 1 -24.70 24.05 58.78
N SER A 2 -24.22 25.25 58.48
CA SER A 2 -24.96 26.14 57.56
C SER A 2 -24.88 25.55 56.15
N ASP A 3 -25.86 25.79 55.28
CA ASP A 3 -25.83 25.32 53.87
C ASP A 3 -24.54 25.77 53.15
N ASN A 4 -23.86 26.82 53.65
CA ASN A 4 -22.57 27.33 53.16
C ASN A 4 -21.35 26.45 53.48
N ASP A 5 -21.34 25.68 54.58
CA ASP A 5 -20.17 24.86 54.96
C ASP A 5 -20.02 23.62 54.04
N HIS A 6 -21.12 23.16 53.44
CA HIS A 6 -21.13 22.00 52.55
C HIS A 6 -20.62 22.32 51.14
N LEU A 7 -20.72 23.58 50.70
CA LEU A 7 -20.25 24.03 49.38
C LEU A 7 -18.73 24.19 49.31
N ASP A 8 -18.01 24.22 50.43
CA ASP A 8 -16.55 24.33 50.45
C ASP A 8 -15.85 23.11 49.84
N SER A 9 -16.42 21.91 50.00
CA SER A 9 -15.94 20.68 49.36
C SER A 9 -16.11 20.75 47.83
N LEU A 10 -17.24 21.30 47.36
CA LEU A 10 -17.48 21.52 45.93
C LEU A 10 -16.51 22.57 45.35
N CYS A 11 -16.24 23.65 46.09
CA CYS A 11 -15.26 24.66 45.70
C CYS A 11 -13.85 24.08 45.57
N ALA A 12 -13.44 23.25 46.54
CA ALA A 12 -12.16 22.56 46.50
C ALA A 12 -12.05 21.64 45.28
N VAL A 13 -13.09 20.86 44.95
CA VAL A 13 -13.09 19.97 43.78
C VAL A 13 -13.02 20.72 42.45
N ILE A 14 -13.74 21.83 42.32
CA ILE A 14 -13.69 22.67 41.11
C ILE A 14 -12.31 23.31 40.96
N THR A 15 -11.73 23.80 42.05
CA THR A 15 -10.41 24.47 42.06
C THR A 15 -9.26 23.48 41.81
N GLU A 16 -9.29 22.32 42.48
CA GLU A 16 -8.30 21.26 42.38
C GLU A 16 -8.50 20.35 41.16
N ARG A 17 -9.52 20.61 40.33
CA ARG A 17 -9.79 19.89 39.09
C ARG A 17 -9.98 18.38 39.31
N ARG A 18 -10.57 17.95 40.43
CA ARG A 18 -10.94 16.52 40.64
C ARG A 18 -12.12 16.12 39.74
N PRO A 19 -12.38 14.82 39.52
CA PRO A 19 -13.46 14.40 38.64
C PRO A 19 -14.82 14.96 39.08
N LEU A 20 -15.55 15.54 38.13
CA LEU A 20 -16.86 16.14 38.37
C LEU A 20 -17.85 15.59 37.35
N VAL A 21 -18.88 14.90 37.83
CA VAL A 21 -19.90 14.25 37.00
C VAL A 21 -21.26 14.87 37.31
N LEU A 22 -22.06 15.13 36.27
CA LEU A 22 -23.39 15.69 36.41
C LEU A 22 -24.44 14.66 36.03
N LEU A 23 -25.44 14.46 36.89
CA LEU A 23 -26.70 13.78 36.58
C LEU A 23 -27.81 14.83 36.48
N LEU A 24 -28.30 15.05 35.26
CA LEU A 24 -29.34 16.04 34.96
C LEU A 24 -30.69 15.36 34.75
N GLY A 25 -31.64 15.64 35.63
CA GLY A 25 -32.99 15.08 35.59
C GLY A 25 -33.94 15.80 34.62
N GLN A 26 -35.12 15.21 34.38
CA GLN A 26 -36.15 15.76 33.48
C GLN A 26 -36.82 17.04 34.02
N ASP A 27 -36.77 17.25 35.34
CA ASP A 27 -37.34 18.40 36.03
C ASP A 27 -36.37 19.58 36.11
N ALA A 28 -35.24 19.54 35.39
CA ALA A 28 -34.27 20.64 35.32
C ALA A 28 -34.84 21.90 34.65
N TRP A 29 -35.85 21.74 33.79
CA TRP A 29 -36.51 22.84 33.08
C TRP A 29 -37.77 23.35 33.77
N SER A 30 -38.13 22.81 34.93
CA SER A 30 -39.25 23.30 35.74
C SER A 30 -38.74 24.06 36.97
N ASP A 31 -39.54 25.02 37.42
CA ASP A 31 -39.28 25.77 38.64
C ASP A 31 -40.48 25.61 39.60
N LYS A 32 -40.29 25.88 40.90
CA LYS A 32 -41.35 25.71 41.93
C LYS A 32 -42.65 26.46 41.58
N ASN A 33 -42.56 27.49 40.73
CA ASN A 33 -43.69 28.31 40.29
C ASN A 33 -44.15 28.06 38.84
N TYR A 34 -43.38 27.31 38.02
CA TYR A 34 -43.66 27.14 36.59
C TYR A 34 -43.42 25.71 36.11
N THR A 35 -44.43 25.11 35.49
CA THR A 35 -44.34 23.78 34.86
C THR A 35 -43.60 23.88 33.53
N ASP A 36 -42.89 22.80 33.16
CA ASP A 36 -42.14 22.78 31.90
C ASP A 36 -43.11 22.92 30.70
N PRO A 37 -42.97 23.98 29.87
CA PRO A 37 -43.87 24.24 28.76
C PRO A 37 -43.84 23.14 27.69
N ILE A 38 -42.73 22.40 27.59
CA ILE A 38 -42.59 21.27 26.67
C ILE A 38 -43.43 20.09 27.16
N LEU A 39 -43.35 19.73 28.44
CA LEU A 39 -44.21 18.70 29.03
C LEU A 39 -45.71 19.01 28.87
N VAL A 40 -46.12 20.26 29.09
CA VAL A 40 -47.53 20.69 28.88
C VAL A 40 -47.95 20.49 27.42
N SER A 41 -47.10 20.86 26.47
CA SER A 41 -47.36 20.68 25.04
C SER A 41 -47.41 19.21 24.64
N ALA A 42 -46.52 18.40 25.21
CA ALA A 42 -46.43 16.95 25.02
C ALA A 42 -47.71 16.23 25.49
N LEU A 43 -48.24 16.61 26.65
CA LEU A 43 -49.49 16.06 27.19
C LEU A 43 -50.71 16.50 26.37
N LYS A 44 -50.74 17.74 25.88
CA LYS A 44 -51.82 18.22 25.00
C LYS A 44 -51.86 17.46 23.68
N ARG A 45 -50.69 17.22 23.06
CA ARG A 45 -50.60 16.49 21.78
C ARG A 45 -50.94 15.00 21.91
N SER A 46 -50.76 14.43 23.10
CA SER A 46 -51.10 13.02 23.37
C SER A 46 -52.52 12.83 23.92
N ASP A 47 -53.36 13.89 23.91
CA ASP A 47 -54.71 13.93 24.51
C ASP A 47 -54.74 13.48 25.97
N ARG A 48 -53.68 13.80 26.73
CA ARG A 48 -53.45 13.38 28.12
C ARG A 48 -53.36 14.56 29.11
N TYR A 49 -53.69 15.77 28.67
CA TYR A 49 -53.56 16.97 29.48
C TYR A 49 -54.69 17.14 30.50
N GLU A 50 -54.36 17.08 31.78
CA GLU A 50 -55.20 17.54 32.89
C GLU A 50 -54.35 18.30 33.92
N PRO A 51 -54.86 19.37 34.57
CA PRO A 51 -54.08 20.19 35.51
C PRO A 51 -53.44 19.39 36.65
N ASN A 52 -54.14 18.38 37.18
CA ASN A 52 -53.67 17.51 38.26
C ASN A 52 -52.63 16.48 37.79
N ILE A 53 -52.60 16.15 36.49
CA ILE A 53 -51.70 15.16 35.91
C ILE A 53 -50.32 15.76 35.60
N VAL A 54 -50.25 17.06 35.24
CA VAL A 54 -48.98 17.77 34.98
C VAL A 54 -48.09 17.81 36.24
N ALA A 55 -48.68 17.80 37.44
CA ALA A 55 -47.96 17.74 38.71
C ALA A 55 -47.09 16.47 38.82
N ASN A 56 -47.47 15.37 38.15
CA ASN A 56 -46.71 14.12 38.13
C ASN A 56 -45.51 14.14 37.16
N GLY A 57 -45.21 15.25 36.49
CA GLY A 57 -44.00 15.37 35.66
C GLY A 57 -44.03 14.46 34.43
N PHE A 58 -42.85 14.03 33.95
CA PHE A 58 -42.72 13.24 32.73
C PHE A 58 -43.23 11.80 32.86
N THR A 59 -43.40 11.28 34.08
CA THR A 59 -44.04 9.95 34.28
C THR A 59 -45.49 9.95 33.78
N SER A 60 -46.17 11.10 33.85
CA SER A 60 -47.55 11.26 33.34
C SER A 60 -47.69 11.04 31.82
N LEU A 61 -46.58 11.13 31.08
CA LEU A 61 -46.55 10.93 29.63
C LEU A 61 -46.73 9.44 29.27
N LEU A 62 -46.31 8.52 30.14
CA LEU A 62 -46.30 7.07 29.88
C LEU A 62 -47.51 6.40 30.55
N LYS A 63 -48.45 5.91 29.73
CA LYS A 63 -49.59 5.07 30.13
C LYS A 63 -49.47 3.68 29.47
N THR A 64 -50.41 2.79 29.74
CA THR A 64 -50.53 1.48 29.05
C THR A 64 -50.79 1.62 27.55
N SER A 65 -51.42 2.70 27.10
CA SER A 65 -51.60 3.01 25.68
C SER A 65 -50.34 3.63 25.06
N LEU A 66 -49.93 3.10 23.91
CA LEU A 66 -48.78 3.58 23.14
C LEU A 66 -48.95 5.03 22.69
N LEU A 67 -47.88 5.81 22.78
CA LEU A 67 -47.76 7.09 22.08
C LEU A 67 -47.64 6.85 20.57
N ASN A 68 -48.14 7.80 19.77
CA ASN A 68 -48.02 7.77 18.31
C ASN A 68 -46.55 7.65 17.89
N GLU A 69 -46.29 6.99 16.76
CA GLU A 69 -44.92 6.67 16.34
C GLU A 69 -44.05 7.93 16.14
N ASN A 70 -44.62 8.98 15.55
CA ASN A 70 -43.91 10.24 15.25
C ASN A 70 -43.93 11.23 16.43
N PHE A 71 -44.32 10.78 17.63
CA PHE A 71 -44.48 11.66 18.78
C PHE A 71 -43.14 12.28 19.22
N TYR A 72 -42.08 11.47 19.28
CA TYR A 72 -40.77 11.93 19.71
C TYR A 72 -40.01 12.73 18.64
N ASP A 73 -40.34 12.56 17.36
CA ASP A 73 -39.82 13.42 16.28
C ASP A 73 -40.40 14.83 16.39
N TRP A 74 -41.71 14.93 16.62
CA TRP A 74 -42.33 16.22 16.90
C TRP A 74 -41.79 16.87 18.18
N LEU A 75 -41.56 16.07 19.22
CA LEU A 75 -41.03 16.58 20.48
C LEU A 75 -39.60 17.12 20.30
N ALA A 76 -38.78 16.48 19.47
CA ALA A 76 -37.45 16.95 19.10
C ALA A 76 -37.50 18.33 18.42
N GLU A 77 -38.39 18.54 17.44
CA GLU A 77 -38.57 19.85 16.80
C GLU A 77 -38.98 20.96 17.80
N MET A 78 -39.77 20.61 18.83
CA MET A 78 -40.17 21.55 19.87
C MET A 78 -39.00 21.95 20.79
N TYR A 79 -38.11 21.00 21.11
CA TYR A 79 -36.88 21.29 21.84
C TYR A 79 -35.95 22.24 21.05
N ASP A 80 -35.77 22.01 19.75
CA ASP A 80 -34.91 22.85 18.91
C ASP A 80 -35.40 24.30 18.76
N ARG A 81 -36.71 24.53 18.84
CA ARG A 81 -37.32 25.86 18.78
C ARG A 81 -37.26 26.62 20.11
N ARG A 82 -36.83 25.98 21.20
CA ARG A 82 -36.73 26.60 22.53
C ARG A 82 -35.48 27.48 22.62
N PRO A 83 -35.57 28.72 23.12
CA PRO A 83 -34.40 29.53 23.40
C PRO A 83 -33.59 28.93 24.56
N GLU A 84 -32.27 29.05 24.48
CA GLU A 84 -31.35 28.51 25.49
C GLU A 84 -31.49 29.29 26.81
N SER A 85 -31.55 28.58 27.93
CA SER A 85 -31.81 29.17 29.25
C SER A 85 -30.51 29.60 29.94
N GLU A 86 -30.55 30.72 30.67
CA GLU A 86 -29.38 31.31 31.36
C GLU A 86 -28.72 30.35 32.36
N TRP A 87 -29.52 29.54 33.06
CA TRP A 87 -29.00 28.53 33.98
C TRP A 87 -28.16 27.44 33.29
N MET A 88 -28.49 27.08 32.05
CA MET A 88 -27.77 26.06 31.27
C MET A 88 -26.38 26.57 30.87
N GLU A 89 -26.26 27.86 30.59
CA GLU A 89 -24.98 28.49 30.29
C GLU A 89 -24.00 28.35 31.46
N ILE A 90 -24.48 28.57 32.68
CA ILE A 90 -23.67 28.48 33.91
C ILE A 90 -23.23 27.03 34.17
N VAL A 91 -24.15 26.08 34.05
CA VAL A 91 -23.85 24.65 34.26
C VAL A 91 -22.90 24.10 33.19
N SER A 92 -23.07 24.51 31.93
CA SER A 92 -22.21 24.09 30.81
C SER A 92 -20.75 24.54 30.96
N ALA A 93 -20.51 25.64 31.68
CA ALA A 93 -19.18 26.21 31.94
C ALA A 93 -18.35 25.41 32.96
N LEU A 94 -18.95 24.47 33.68
CA LEU A 94 -18.25 23.62 34.64
C LEU A 94 -17.22 22.70 33.94
N PRO A 95 -16.10 22.34 34.61
CA PRO A 95 -15.11 21.40 34.10
C PRO A 95 -15.56 19.93 34.23
N LEU A 96 -16.74 19.63 33.68
CA LEU A 96 -17.39 18.31 33.74
C LEU A 96 -16.57 17.26 33.00
N ASN A 97 -16.51 16.06 33.58
CA ASN A 97 -15.88 14.87 33.01
C ASN A 97 -16.89 13.98 32.27
N ALA A 98 -18.15 13.97 32.71
CA ALA A 98 -19.25 13.28 32.05
C ALA A 98 -20.59 13.90 32.46
N VAL A 99 -21.59 13.78 31.59
CA VAL A 99 -22.98 14.15 31.87
C VAL A 99 -23.86 12.93 31.63
N PHE A 100 -24.62 12.55 32.64
CA PHE A 100 -25.70 11.58 32.55
C PHE A 100 -27.01 12.33 32.61
N THR A 101 -27.99 11.92 31.81
CA THR A 101 -29.29 12.57 31.85
C THR A 101 -30.44 11.58 31.69
N THR A 102 -31.50 11.83 32.45
CA THR A 102 -32.81 11.18 32.24
C THR A 102 -33.65 11.95 31.23
N SER A 103 -33.26 13.19 30.90
CA SER A 103 -33.89 13.99 29.86
C SER A 103 -33.74 13.35 28.49
N ILE A 104 -34.71 13.62 27.63
CA ILE A 104 -34.73 13.17 26.23
C ILE A 104 -34.49 14.34 25.26
N ASP A 105 -34.07 15.49 25.79
CA ASP A 105 -33.83 16.73 25.05
C ASP A 105 -32.64 16.59 24.08
N PRO A 106 -32.86 16.70 22.75
CA PRO A 106 -31.80 16.61 21.75
C PRO A 106 -30.92 17.86 21.65
N SER A 107 -31.28 18.96 22.33
CA SER A 107 -30.55 20.24 22.30
C SER A 107 -29.37 20.30 23.29
N LEU A 108 -29.35 19.43 24.30
CA LEU A 108 -28.28 19.35 25.31
C LEU A 108 -26.85 19.26 24.74
N PRO A 109 -26.55 18.45 23.69
CA PRO A 109 -25.21 18.41 23.12
C PRO A 109 -24.74 19.77 22.62
N ARG A 110 -25.65 20.61 22.11
CA ARG A 110 -25.33 21.97 21.65
C ARG A 110 -24.91 22.87 22.81
N ALA A 111 -25.64 22.80 23.93
CA ALA A 111 -25.34 23.59 25.12
C ALA A 111 -23.96 23.23 25.71
N PHE A 112 -23.59 21.95 25.68
CA PHE A 112 -22.31 21.49 26.20
C PHE A 112 -21.11 21.62 25.23
N ARG A 113 -21.32 21.90 23.93
CA ARG A 113 -20.26 22.17 22.93
C ARG A 113 -19.63 23.57 23.02
N ARG A 114 -19.65 24.17 24.20
CA ARG A 114 -19.09 25.50 24.46
C ARG A 114 -17.62 25.39 24.90
N TYR A 115 -16.86 26.46 24.73
CA TYR A 115 -15.47 26.57 25.22
C TYR A 115 -14.47 25.55 24.64
N GLY A 116 -14.65 25.13 23.38
CA GLY A 116 -13.72 24.21 22.68
C GLY A 116 -13.92 22.73 23.01
N ARG A 117 -15.01 22.38 23.70
CA ARG A 117 -15.39 21.02 24.06
C ARG A 117 -16.17 20.32 22.94
N ASN A 118 -15.75 19.13 22.56
CA ASN A 118 -16.52 18.18 21.76
C ASN A 118 -17.48 17.38 22.67
N VAL A 119 -18.61 16.94 22.12
CA VAL A 119 -19.60 16.13 22.85
C VAL A 119 -19.90 14.85 22.10
N GLU A 120 -19.67 13.72 22.75
CA GLU A 120 -19.98 12.37 22.29
C GLU A 120 -21.24 11.86 22.99
N ILE A 121 -22.19 11.32 22.22
CA ILE A 121 -23.50 10.91 22.73
C ILE A 121 -23.50 9.39 22.95
N VAL A 122 -23.98 8.96 24.12
CA VAL A 122 -24.14 7.54 24.49
C VAL A 122 -25.63 7.28 24.71
N LEU A 123 -26.23 6.39 23.92
CA LEU A 123 -27.68 6.13 23.92
C LEU A 123 -28.03 4.70 24.34
N SER A 124 -27.08 3.78 24.26
CA SER A 124 -27.24 2.38 24.62
C SER A 124 -26.11 1.91 25.53
N LYS A 125 -26.33 0.79 26.23
CA LYS A 125 -25.27 0.15 27.04
C LYS A 125 -24.08 -0.32 26.20
N ASP A 126 -24.30 -0.57 24.91
CA ASP A 126 -23.31 -1.13 23.99
C ASP A 126 -22.38 -0.05 23.42
N ASP A 127 -22.78 1.22 23.57
CA ASP A 127 -21.94 2.39 23.32
C ASP A 127 -20.87 2.46 24.40
N ASN A 128 -19.60 2.34 24.01
CA ASN A 128 -18.47 2.40 24.93
C ASN A 128 -17.51 3.50 24.50
N PRO A 129 -17.65 4.71 25.07
CA PRO A 129 -16.93 5.87 24.58
C PRO A 129 -15.46 5.84 25.03
N SER A 130 -14.54 6.29 24.17
CA SER A 130 -13.11 6.28 24.48
C SER A 130 -12.76 7.38 25.49
N ALA A 131 -12.05 7.02 26.57
CA ALA A 131 -11.66 7.93 27.66
C ALA A 131 -12.85 8.60 28.39
N PRO A 132 -13.60 7.86 29.23
CA PRO A 132 -14.87 8.29 29.85
C PRO A 132 -14.81 9.46 30.83
N ARG A 133 -13.63 10.04 31.03
CA ARG A 133 -13.38 11.17 31.92
C ARG A 133 -12.71 12.34 31.19
N ASP A 134 -12.66 12.32 29.86
CA ASP A 134 -12.11 13.41 29.08
C ASP A 134 -13.02 14.65 29.18
N ARG A 135 -12.42 15.80 29.50
CA ARG A 135 -13.13 17.08 29.62
C ARG A 135 -13.26 17.80 28.29
N GLN A 136 -12.39 17.48 27.34
CA GLN A 136 -12.40 18.05 25.99
C GLN A 136 -13.38 17.27 25.10
N ASN A 137 -13.43 15.94 25.21
CA ASN A 137 -14.46 15.12 24.62
C ASN A 137 -15.47 14.67 25.69
N LEU A 138 -16.44 15.52 25.99
CA LEU A 138 -17.42 15.27 27.05
C LEU A 138 -18.44 14.24 26.61
N HIS A 139 -18.62 13.20 27.42
CA HIS A 139 -19.62 12.18 27.15
C HIS A 139 -20.97 12.58 27.74
N LEU A 140 -22.00 12.57 26.90
CA LEU A 140 -23.38 12.83 27.27
C LEU A 140 -24.20 11.55 27.11
N THR A 141 -24.53 10.93 28.24
CA THR A 141 -25.23 9.65 28.31
C THR A 141 -26.72 9.84 28.57
N TYR A 142 -27.55 9.39 27.65
CA TYR A 142 -29.01 9.40 27.78
C TYR A 142 -29.49 8.07 28.35
N LEU A 143 -29.90 8.06 29.62
CA LEU A 143 -30.38 6.85 30.28
C LEU A 143 -31.64 6.30 29.58
N PHE A 144 -32.55 7.20 29.22
CA PHE A 144 -33.83 6.85 28.60
C PHE A 144 -33.89 7.11 27.09
N GLY A 145 -32.76 7.31 26.43
CA GLY A 145 -32.72 7.55 24.99
C GLY A 145 -32.96 9.01 24.64
N LYS A 146 -32.91 9.34 23.35
CA LYS A 146 -32.97 10.74 22.88
C LYS A 146 -34.13 10.94 21.90
N ALA A 147 -34.89 12.02 22.06
CA ALA A 147 -35.99 12.33 21.15
C ALA A 147 -35.45 12.58 19.72
N GLY A 148 -36.14 12.02 18.72
CA GLY A 148 -35.72 12.04 17.31
C GLY A 148 -34.89 10.84 16.84
N GLU A 149 -34.60 9.87 17.73
CA GLU A 149 -33.90 8.64 17.36
C GLU A 149 -34.89 7.55 16.88
N ALA A 150 -34.53 6.85 15.81
CA ALA A 150 -35.38 5.84 15.17
C ALA A 150 -35.16 4.41 15.72
N ASN A 151 -33.95 4.11 16.23
CA ASN A 151 -33.62 2.80 16.80
C ASN A 151 -34.34 2.62 18.14
N GLN A 152 -35.09 1.52 18.34
CA GLN A 152 -35.83 1.27 19.58
C GLN A 152 -34.94 1.18 20.82
N ASN A 153 -33.67 0.77 20.67
CA ASN A 153 -32.70 0.70 21.77
C ASN A 153 -32.10 2.07 22.13
N GLU A 154 -32.26 3.07 21.28
CA GLU A 154 -31.69 4.42 21.43
C GLU A 154 -32.78 5.50 21.59
N ALA A 155 -34.01 5.18 21.20
CA ALA A 155 -35.19 6.02 21.32
C ALA A 155 -35.81 6.00 22.73
N PRO A 156 -36.61 7.02 23.08
CA PRO A 156 -37.33 7.05 24.34
C PRO A 156 -38.48 6.04 24.44
N PRO A 157 -38.78 5.53 25.64
CA PRO A 157 -39.89 4.61 25.85
C PRO A 157 -41.23 5.29 25.53
N ARG A 158 -42.15 4.60 24.86
CA ARG A 158 -43.48 5.14 24.46
C ARG A 158 -44.61 4.72 25.40
N ASN A 159 -44.39 3.72 26.24
CA ASN A 159 -45.33 3.23 27.23
C ASN A 159 -44.60 2.66 28.46
N THR A 160 -45.36 2.28 29.47
CA THR A 160 -44.82 1.75 30.73
C THR A 160 -44.02 0.45 30.54
N GLN A 161 -44.44 -0.43 29.63
CA GLN A 161 -43.73 -1.69 29.36
C GLN A 161 -42.33 -1.43 28.77
N GLN A 162 -42.22 -0.55 27.77
CA GLN A 162 -40.94 -0.18 27.16
C GLN A 162 -40.03 0.54 28.15
N LEU A 163 -40.57 1.35 29.07
CA LEU A 163 -39.79 1.96 30.13
C LEU A 163 -39.16 0.90 31.05
N LEU A 164 -39.92 -0.14 31.44
CA LEU A 164 -39.42 -1.23 32.27
C LEU A 164 -38.35 -2.04 31.53
N THR A 165 -38.59 -2.37 30.26
CA THR A 165 -37.62 -3.07 29.40
C THR A 165 -36.33 -2.27 29.25
N ARG A 166 -36.43 -0.97 28.92
CA ARG A 166 -35.27 -0.10 28.77
C ARG A 166 -34.50 0.06 30.09
N SER A 167 -35.22 0.22 31.20
CA SER A 167 -34.62 0.30 32.54
C SER A 167 -33.79 -0.94 32.86
N ALA A 168 -34.32 -2.15 32.58
CA ALA A 168 -33.64 -3.41 32.86
C ALA A 168 -32.44 -3.67 31.94
N ILE A 169 -32.56 -3.33 30.65
CA ILE A 169 -31.54 -3.67 29.65
C ILE A 169 -30.45 -2.60 29.57
N HIS A 170 -30.81 -1.32 29.47
CA HIS A 170 -29.87 -0.24 29.16
C HIS A 170 -29.66 0.71 30.34
N SER A 171 -30.74 1.27 30.92
CA SER A 171 -30.60 2.36 31.90
C SER A 171 -29.85 1.93 33.15
N ALA A 172 -30.10 0.72 33.69
CA ALA A 172 -29.39 0.22 34.86
C ALA A 172 -27.87 0.10 34.61
N SER A 173 -27.47 -0.44 33.45
CA SER A 173 -26.05 -0.57 33.08
C SER A 173 -25.37 0.77 32.77
N LEU A 174 -26.12 1.75 32.25
CA LEU A 174 -25.59 3.10 32.02
C LEU A 174 -25.47 3.87 33.35
N LEU A 175 -26.42 3.67 34.26
CA LEU A 175 -26.43 4.32 35.59
C LEU A 175 -25.26 3.85 36.47
N THR A 176 -24.88 2.56 36.41
CA THR A 176 -23.72 2.06 37.17
C THR A 176 -22.39 2.69 36.75
N ARG A 177 -22.26 3.16 35.50
CA ARG A 177 -21.05 3.88 35.01
C ARG A 177 -20.82 5.20 35.72
N ILE A 178 -21.82 5.76 36.42
CA ILE A 178 -21.66 6.98 37.20
C ILE A 178 -20.60 6.79 38.30
N VAL A 179 -20.57 5.63 38.96
CA VAL A 179 -19.59 5.32 40.02
C VAL A 179 -18.18 5.28 39.44
N GLU A 180 -18.02 4.60 38.31
CA GLU A 180 -16.73 4.46 37.63
C GLU A 180 -16.23 5.83 37.14
N THR A 181 -17.08 6.62 36.51
CA THR A 181 -16.70 7.94 35.97
C THR A 181 -16.35 8.94 37.09
N THR A 182 -17.06 8.91 38.21
CA THR A 182 -16.85 9.84 39.32
C THR A 182 -15.61 9.53 40.16
N THR A 183 -15.25 8.26 40.35
CA THR A 183 -14.11 7.80 41.17
C THR A 183 -14.20 8.14 42.68
N PRO A 184 -13.39 7.52 43.56
CA PRO A 184 -13.41 7.79 45.01
C PRO A 184 -12.99 9.20 45.45
N ILE A 185 -12.40 10.00 44.55
CA ILE A 185 -11.94 11.37 44.84
C ILE A 185 -12.76 12.47 44.16
N GLY A 186 -13.73 12.07 43.31
CA GLY A 186 -14.59 13.00 42.59
C GLY A 186 -15.93 13.23 43.27
N ILE A 187 -16.72 14.13 42.68
CA ILE A 187 -18.05 14.51 43.15
C ILE A 187 -19.09 14.26 42.05
N LEU A 188 -20.24 13.71 42.45
CA LEU A 188 -21.45 13.62 41.65
C LEU A 188 -22.40 14.77 42.00
N LEU A 189 -22.82 15.53 40.99
CA LEU A 189 -23.83 16.57 41.10
C LEU A 189 -25.16 16.04 40.55
N ILE A 190 -26.24 16.17 41.30
CA ILE A 190 -27.60 15.80 40.86
C ILE A 190 -28.48 17.05 40.88
N ASP A 191 -29.02 17.45 39.73
CA ASP A 191 -29.99 18.55 39.63
C ASP A 191 -31.13 18.15 38.68
N GLY A 192 -32.31 18.71 38.89
CA GLY A 192 -33.47 18.44 38.03
C GLY A 192 -34.12 17.07 38.23
N LEU A 193 -33.73 16.31 39.26
CA LEU A 193 -34.30 14.99 39.52
C LEU A 193 -35.26 15.03 40.72
N THR A 194 -36.57 15.07 40.45
CA THR A 194 -37.61 15.09 41.49
C THR A 194 -38.28 13.71 41.60
N PRO A 195 -38.32 13.08 42.80
CA PRO A 195 -38.98 11.79 43.01
C PRO A 195 -40.42 11.76 42.48
N LYS A 196 -40.84 10.62 41.91
CA LYS A 196 -42.16 10.38 41.28
C LYS A 196 -42.46 11.21 40.01
N ARG A 197 -41.68 12.27 39.71
CA ARG A 197 -41.83 13.13 38.52
C ARG A 197 -40.90 12.76 37.36
N ASP A 198 -39.85 11.98 37.63
CA ASP A 198 -38.88 11.46 36.65
C ASP A 198 -39.09 9.96 36.38
N TRP A 199 -38.62 9.48 35.23
CA TRP A 199 -38.66 8.06 34.85
C TRP A 199 -37.64 7.20 35.63
N LEU A 200 -36.59 7.79 36.18
CA LEU A 200 -35.63 7.08 37.02
C LEU A 200 -36.21 6.77 38.41
N SER A 201 -36.23 5.50 38.79
CA SER A 201 -36.69 5.11 40.13
C SER A 201 -35.65 5.49 41.20
N VAL A 202 -36.16 5.99 42.33
CA VAL A 202 -35.32 6.40 43.47
C VAL A 202 -34.58 5.21 44.07
N ASP A 203 -35.17 4.01 44.05
CA ASP A 203 -34.52 2.80 44.54
C ASP A 203 -33.33 2.37 43.67
N ALA A 204 -33.45 2.48 42.34
CA ALA A 204 -32.34 2.16 41.43
C ALA A 204 -31.20 3.17 41.57
N LEU A 205 -31.53 4.46 41.73
CA LEU A 205 -30.54 5.49 42.03
C LEU A 205 -29.89 5.24 43.40
N GLY A 206 -30.68 4.97 44.45
CA GLY A 206 -30.19 4.69 45.81
C GLY A 206 -29.20 3.52 45.84
N GLY A 207 -29.45 2.46 45.06
CA GLY A 207 -28.51 1.36 44.91
C GLY A 207 -27.14 1.79 44.35
N VAL A 208 -27.12 2.68 43.35
CA VAL A 208 -25.88 3.25 42.79
C VAL A 208 -25.22 4.24 43.75
N LEU A 209 -26.00 5.07 44.44
CA LEU A 209 -25.50 6.03 45.41
C LEU A 209 -24.88 5.36 46.65
N SER A 210 -25.26 4.12 46.97
CA SER A 210 -24.66 3.34 48.06
C SER A 210 -23.16 3.04 47.87
N ALA A 211 -22.66 3.08 46.63
CA ALA A 211 -21.25 2.84 46.30
C ALA A 211 -20.35 4.06 46.52
N PHE A 212 -20.92 5.23 46.87
CA PHE A 212 -20.17 6.46 47.10
C PHE A 212 -19.72 6.59 48.56
N SER A 213 -18.59 7.27 48.76
CA SER A 213 -18.04 7.60 50.07
C SER A 213 -18.70 8.85 50.64
N CYS A 214 -18.47 9.12 51.93
CA CYS A 214 -18.99 10.27 52.66
C CYS A 214 -18.82 11.59 51.87
N GLN A 215 -19.92 12.36 51.74
CA GLN A 215 -19.98 13.68 51.07
C GLN A 215 -19.53 13.72 49.59
N GLN A 216 -19.63 12.62 48.83
CA GLN A 216 -19.32 12.62 47.39
C GLN A 216 -20.51 13.00 46.49
N VAL A 217 -21.74 13.03 46.99
CA VAL A 217 -22.95 13.26 46.20
C VAL A 217 -23.67 14.51 46.70
N PHE A 218 -23.86 15.50 45.81
CA PHE A 218 -24.60 16.71 46.09
C PHE A 218 -25.90 16.74 45.28
N TRP A 219 -27.03 16.74 45.98
CA TRP A 219 -28.35 16.73 45.36
C TRP A 219 -29.04 18.09 45.57
N PHE A 220 -29.25 18.81 44.48
CA PHE A 220 -29.76 20.18 44.44
C PHE A 220 -31.28 20.25 44.22
N GLY A 221 -31.91 21.33 44.68
CA GLY A 221 -33.30 21.71 44.38
C GLY A 221 -34.40 21.03 45.20
N LEU A 222 -34.07 20.23 46.22
CA LEU A 222 -35.04 19.43 46.99
C LEU A 222 -34.99 19.68 48.51
N HIS A 223 -36.14 19.55 49.18
CA HIS A 223 -36.21 19.52 50.64
C HIS A 223 -35.98 18.08 51.13
N GLY A 224 -34.78 17.81 51.64
CA GLY A 224 -34.38 16.47 52.09
C GLY A 224 -35.31 15.80 53.12
N TYR A 225 -36.08 16.58 53.90
CA TYR A 225 -37.04 16.05 54.86
C TYR A 225 -38.21 15.28 54.19
N GLU A 226 -38.70 15.75 53.04
CA GLU A 226 -39.85 15.17 52.34
C GLU A 226 -39.51 13.84 51.65
N ILE A 227 -38.27 13.69 51.18
CA ILE A 227 -37.81 12.46 50.50
C ILE A 227 -37.47 11.36 51.50
N CYS A 228 -36.83 11.72 52.62
CA CYS A 228 -36.35 10.77 53.60
C CYS A 228 -37.47 10.07 54.38
N GLU A 229 -38.69 10.64 54.46
CA GLU A 229 -39.84 9.96 55.07
C GLU A 229 -40.43 8.87 54.16
N GLU A 230 -40.40 9.05 52.83
CA GLU A 230 -40.96 8.09 51.87
C GLU A 230 -39.95 7.02 51.41
N TYR A 231 -38.64 7.31 51.46
CA TYR A 231 -37.58 6.43 50.95
C TYR A 231 -36.51 6.12 52.02
N PRO A 232 -36.66 5.00 52.78
CA PRO A 232 -35.75 4.65 53.89
C PRO A 232 -34.27 4.53 53.50
N LEU A 233 -33.98 4.02 52.30
CA LEU A 233 -32.60 3.87 51.80
C LEU A 233 -31.91 5.23 51.62
N ILE A 234 -32.61 6.24 51.11
CA ILE A 234 -32.08 7.59 50.94
C ILE A 234 -31.87 8.26 52.31
N LYS A 235 -32.75 8.00 53.27
CA LYS A 235 -32.59 8.46 54.66
C LYS A 235 -31.30 7.91 55.29
N GLU A 236 -30.99 6.63 55.08
CA GLU A 236 -29.75 6.01 55.54
C GLU A 236 -28.51 6.63 54.86
N LEU A 237 -28.55 6.82 53.54
CA LEU A 237 -27.46 7.44 52.77
C LEU A 237 -27.26 8.94 53.06
N SER A 238 -28.25 9.59 53.69
CA SER A 238 -28.20 10.99 54.14
C SER A 238 -27.84 11.16 55.61
N ALA A 239 -27.63 10.07 56.36
CA ALA A 239 -27.25 10.12 57.76
C ALA A 239 -25.88 10.82 57.95
N PRO A 240 -25.55 11.33 59.15
CA PRO A 240 -24.25 11.95 59.41
C PRO A 240 -23.10 10.98 59.09
N GLY A 241 -22.31 11.28 58.06
CA GLY A 241 -21.25 10.40 57.54
C GLY A 241 -21.60 9.62 56.27
N GLY A 242 -22.82 9.77 55.74
CA GLY A 242 -23.28 9.18 54.49
C GLY A 242 -22.84 9.94 53.23
N PRO A 243 -23.03 9.34 52.03
CA PRO A 243 -22.58 9.92 50.77
C PRO A 243 -23.37 11.14 50.28
N ILE A 244 -24.63 11.31 50.69
CA ILE A 244 -25.55 12.31 50.11
C ILE A 244 -25.63 13.57 50.98
N VAL A 245 -25.46 14.72 50.33
CA VAL A 245 -25.70 16.05 50.90
C VAL A 245 -26.79 16.75 50.10
N PHE A 246 -27.89 17.11 50.78
CA PHE A 246 -29.00 17.83 50.16
C PHE A 246 -28.78 19.34 50.22
N ILE A 247 -28.94 20.01 49.07
CA ILE A 247 -28.88 21.46 48.94
C ILE A 247 -30.24 21.97 48.45
N ARG A 248 -30.80 22.95 49.17
CA ARG A 248 -32.14 23.49 48.89
C ARG A 248 -32.20 24.29 47.58
N GLU A 249 -31.11 24.97 47.25
CA GLU A 249 -30.97 25.77 46.04
C GLU A 249 -30.73 24.90 44.80
N ARG A 250 -31.02 25.42 43.61
CA ARG A 250 -30.68 24.78 42.32
C ARG A 250 -29.16 24.86 42.07
N LEU A 251 -28.62 24.00 41.22
CA LEU A 251 -27.17 23.98 40.96
C LEU A 251 -26.70 25.34 40.38
N ALA A 252 -27.43 25.88 39.42
CA ALA A 252 -27.07 27.16 38.80
C ALA A 252 -27.06 28.32 39.79
N THR A 253 -28.04 28.39 40.71
CA THR A 253 -28.10 29.45 41.73
C THR A 253 -26.97 29.30 42.75
N ALA A 254 -26.66 28.07 43.17
CA ALA A 254 -25.53 27.81 44.07
C ALA A 254 -24.19 28.21 43.44
N LEU A 255 -23.98 27.92 42.15
CA LEU A 255 -22.77 28.31 41.41
C LEU A 255 -22.65 29.83 41.23
N GLN A 256 -23.77 30.52 40.93
CA GLN A 256 -23.79 31.98 40.87
C GLN A 256 -23.43 32.61 42.21
N THR A 257 -23.98 32.09 43.32
CA THR A 257 -23.63 32.55 44.67
C THR A 257 -22.14 32.36 44.97
N LEU A 258 -21.56 31.24 44.57
CA LEU A 258 -20.12 30.96 44.75
C LEU A 258 -19.22 31.82 43.86
N GLU A 259 -19.65 32.14 42.63
CA GLU A 259 -18.93 33.03 41.72
C GLU A 259 -18.99 34.49 42.19
N LEU A 260 -20.15 34.96 42.65
CA LEU A 260 -20.34 36.27 43.26
C LEU A 260 -19.54 36.42 44.57
N ALA A 261 -19.39 35.33 45.32
CA ALA A 261 -18.54 35.27 46.52
C ALA A 261 -17.03 35.12 46.19
N HIS A 262 -16.64 35.11 44.91
CA HIS A 262 -15.27 34.92 44.40
C HIS A 262 -14.57 33.63 44.87
N ARG A 263 -15.34 32.59 45.25
CA ARG A 263 -14.80 31.30 45.69
C ARG A 263 -14.48 30.36 44.52
N ILE A 264 -15.14 30.56 43.38
CA ILE A 264 -14.87 29.85 42.12
C ILE A 264 -14.67 30.87 40.99
N ASN A 265 -13.89 30.49 39.98
CA ASN A 265 -13.66 31.33 38.80
C ASN A 265 -13.95 30.57 37.51
N LEU A 266 -15.21 30.62 37.06
CA LEU A 266 -15.66 29.98 35.82
C LEU A 266 -15.08 30.67 34.56
N SER A 267 -14.65 31.93 34.68
CA SER A 267 -14.03 32.69 33.58
C SER A 267 -12.57 32.27 33.26
N SER A 268 -11.84 31.71 34.23
CA SER A 268 -10.43 31.33 34.09
C SER A 268 -10.19 29.98 33.37
N SER A 269 -11.19 29.10 33.34
CA SER A 269 -11.19 27.85 32.57
C SER A 269 -11.12 28.04 31.05
N ARG A 270 -11.24 29.29 30.58
CA ARG A 270 -11.15 29.68 29.15
C ARG A 270 -9.73 29.64 28.57
N LYS A 271 -8.65 29.60 29.38
CA LYS A 271 -7.27 29.83 28.90
C LYS A 271 -6.41 28.58 28.60
N TYR A 272 -6.81 27.37 29.02
CA TYR A 272 -5.97 26.17 28.88
C TYR A 272 -6.21 25.35 27.59
N TYR A 273 -7.12 25.80 26.71
CA TYR A 273 -7.45 25.13 25.44
C TYR A 273 -6.72 25.75 24.21
N ASN A 274 -5.82 26.73 24.40
CA ASN A 274 -5.24 27.54 23.30
C ASN A 274 -3.85 27.11 22.78
N THR A 275 -3.23 26.02 23.24
CA THR A 275 -1.88 25.64 22.74
C THR A 275 -1.87 24.99 21.36
N GLU A 276 -2.99 24.47 20.86
CA GLU A 276 -3.05 23.83 19.53
C GLU A 276 -3.09 24.82 18.34
N ASN A 277 -3.04 26.13 18.60
CA ASN A 277 -3.15 27.18 17.58
C ASN A 277 -2.18 28.35 17.79
N THR A 278 -1.06 28.12 18.49
CA THR A 278 -0.16 29.20 18.88
C THR A 278 1.27 29.00 18.42
N VAL A 279 1.89 30.10 17.97
CA VAL A 279 3.30 30.16 17.61
C VAL A 279 3.97 31.20 18.51
N THR A 280 4.78 30.75 19.45
CA THR A 280 5.61 31.64 20.27
C THR A 280 6.76 32.24 19.44
N ILE A 281 6.88 33.57 19.45
CA ILE A 281 7.92 34.37 18.78
C ILE A 281 8.53 35.30 19.82
N GLY A 282 9.72 34.96 20.33
CA GLY A 282 10.34 35.66 21.46
C GLY A 282 9.45 35.59 22.70
N GLU A 283 8.94 36.73 23.14
CA GLU A 283 7.98 36.85 24.27
C GLU A 283 6.52 36.98 23.81
N HIS A 284 6.27 37.06 22.50
CA HIS A 284 4.94 37.25 21.92
C HIS A 284 4.32 35.94 21.44
N LEU A 285 2.99 35.86 21.49
CA LEU A 285 2.23 34.68 21.08
C LEU A 285 1.36 35.02 19.86
N LEU A 286 1.62 34.38 18.73
CA LEU A 286 0.77 34.45 17.55
C LEU A 286 -0.36 33.43 17.66
N GLU A 287 -1.59 33.89 17.87
CA GLU A 287 -2.79 33.05 17.77
C GLU A 287 -3.23 32.94 16.30
N LEU A 288 -3.34 31.71 15.82
CA LEU A 288 -3.73 31.41 14.44
C LEU A 288 -5.24 31.41 14.31
N SER A 289 -5.78 32.33 13.50
CA SER A 289 -7.20 32.30 13.13
C SER A 289 -7.51 31.03 12.31
N PRO A 290 -8.73 30.46 12.40
CA PRO A 290 -9.11 29.29 11.60
C PRO A 290 -8.94 29.51 10.09
N ALA A 291 -9.23 30.72 9.61
CA ALA A 291 -9.07 31.10 8.21
C ALA A 291 -7.60 31.13 7.77
N MET A 292 -6.72 31.77 8.56
CA MET A 292 -5.28 31.82 8.29
C MET A 292 -4.66 30.43 8.34
N ARG A 293 -5.07 29.61 9.33
CA ARG A 293 -4.61 28.22 9.47
C ARG A 293 -4.99 27.41 8.24
N LEU A 294 -6.27 27.41 7.86
CA LEU A 294 -6.77 26.64 6.72
C LEU A 294 -6.05 27.05 5.43
N LYS A 295 -5.91 28.37 5.21
CA LYS A 295 -5.20 28.92 4.05
C LYS A 295 -3.73 28.51 4.03
N THR A 296 -3.00 28.72 5.11
CA THR A 296 -1.56 28.42 5.18
C THR A 296 -1.29 26.90 5.15
N SER A 297 -2.11 26.10 5.85
CA SER A 297 -1.93 24.65 5.95
C SER A 297 -2.17 23.91 4.63
N THR A 298 -2.87 24.53 3.67
CA THR A 298 -3.00 23.95 2.32
C THR A 298 -1.68 23.98 1.54
N ALA A 299 -0.77 24.90 1.89
CA ALA A 299 0.47 25.12 1.15
C ALA A 299 1.73 24.70 1.94
N ALA A 300 1.75 24.90 3.25
CA ALA A 300 2.85 24.53 4.14
C ALA A 300 2.37 24.16 5.55
N SER A 301 3.05 23.21 6.20
CA SER A 301 2.82 22.91 7.61
C SER A 301 3.41 24.02 8.48
N ILE A 302 2.59 24.56 9.40
CA ILE A 302 3.03 25.50 10.42
C ILE A 302 3.65 24.71 11.57
N ILE A 303 4.90 24.99 11.92
CA ILE A 303 5.53 24.37 13.09
C ILE A 303 5.11 25.16 14.35
N ASP A 304 3.97 24.78 14.92
CA ASP A 304 3.41 25.37 16.14
C ASP A 304 4.11 24.86 17.41
N ASP A 305 3.75 25.42 18.57
CA ASP A 305 4.37 25.07 19.86
C ASP A 305 4.15 23.60 20.26
N THR A 306 3.13 22.92 19.73
CA THR A 306 2.87 21.50 20.03
C THR A 306 3.91 20.57 19.42
N TRP A 307 4.67 21.02 18.42
CA TRP A 307 5.76 20.25 17.80
C TRP A 307 7.03 20.28 18.64
N LEU A 308 7.14 21.24 19.57
CA LEU A 308 8.23 21.36 20.53
C LEU A 308 7.96 20.60 21.84
N SER A 309 6.70 20.22 22.09
CA SER A 309 6.30 19.44 23.27
C SER A 309 7.13 18.15 23.42
N PRO A 310 7.42 17.72 24.67
CA PRO A 310 8.16 16.50 24.92
C PRO A 310 7.45 15.30 24.27
N LEU A 311 8.24 14.44 23.61
CA LEU A 311 7.71 13.25 22.96
C LEU A 311 7.28 12.21 23.99
N GLN A 312 6.15 11.55 23.74
CA GLN A 312 5.73 10.41 24.53
C GLN A 312 6.77 9.28 24.46
N THR A 313 7.05 8.64 25.59
CA THR A 313 7.92 7.46 25.66
C THR A 313 7.21 6.26 25.03
N LEU A 314 7.88 5.58 24.10
CA LEU A 314 7.36 4.38 23.43
C LEU A 314 8.08 3.14 23.98
N GLY A 315 7.39 2.00 24.04
CA GLY A 315 8.01 0.70 24.30
C GLY A 315 8.95 0.26 23.16
N GLN A 316 9.73 -0.80 23.37
CA GLN A 316 10.71 -1.28 22.37
C GLN A 316 10.04 -1.65 21.03
N ASP A 317 8.98 -2.46 21.07
CA ASP A 317 8.25 -2.89 19.86
C ASP A 317 7.59 -1.72 19.13
N ALA A 318 6.98 -0.80 19.88
CA ALA A 318 6.37 0.41 19.32
C ALA A 318 7.43 1.33 18.69
N THR A 319 8.61 1.42 19.29
CA THR A 319 9.73 2.20 18.75
C THR A 319 10.25 1.58 17.44
N TYR A 320 10.36 0.25 17.37
CA TYR A 320 10.77 -0.45 16.15
C TYR A 320 9.75 -0.30 15.02
N LEU A 321 8.45 -0.41 15.32
CA LEU A 321 7.38 -0.18 14.34
C LEU A 321 7.39 1.26 13.82
N GLU A 322 7.58 2.24 14.70
CA GLU A 322 7.70 3.65 14.30
C GLU A 322 8.98 3.92 13.49
N PHE A 323 10.09 3.23 13.80
CA PHE A 323 11.31 3.27 13.00
C PHE A 323 11.07 2.74 11.57
N GLN A 324 10.42 1.59 11.43
CA GLN A 324 10.07 1.03 10.12
C GLN A 324 9.14 1.96 9.32
N ARG A 325 8.13 2.54 9.99
CA ARG A 325 7.19 3.50 9.38
C ARG A 325 7.88 4.78 8.95
N PHE A 326 8.79 5.31 9.76
CA PHE A 326 9.57 6.52 9.45
C PHE A 326 10.40 6.37 8.17
N HIS A 327 11.02 5.20 7.98
CA HIS A 327 11.81 4.90 6.77
C HIS A 327 10.94 4.47 5.58
N GLY A 328 9.67 4.17 5.80
CA GLY A 328 8.68 3.90 4.75
C GLY A 328 8.02 5.13 4.15
N HIS A 329 6.79 4.98 3.65
CA HIS A 329 6.01 6.10 3.12
C HIS A 329 5.37 6.90 4.26
N VAL A 330 6.00 8.00 4.66
CA VAL A 330 5.46 8.95 5.63
C VAL A 330 4.63 10.01 4.91
N GLU A 331 3.30 9.95 5.05
CA GLU A 331 2.38 10.99 4.53
C GLU A 331 2.31 12.21 5.45
N ASP A 332 2.54 12.04 6.76
CA ASP A 332 2.42 13.09 7.77
C ASP A 332 3.78 13.75 8.09
N VAL A 333 3.91 15.04 7.77
CA VAL A 333 5.09 15.87 8.07
C VAL A 333 5.46 15.85 9.56
N ARG A 334 4.46 15.83 10.46
CA ARG A 334 4.70 15.82 11.91
C ARG A 334 5.38 14.55 12.37
N ARG A 335 5.01 13.39 11.79
CA ARG A 335 5.70 12.12 12.07
C ARG A 335 7.14 12.14 11.61
N LEU A 336 7.44 12.79 10.48
CA LEU A 336 8.80 12.92 9.99
C LEU A 336 9.66 13.77 10.95
N VAL A 337 9.12 14.87 11.49
CA VAL A 337 9.80 15.64 12.57
C VAL A 337 10.00 14.80 13.82
N ASN A 338 8.97 14.07 14.27
CA ASN A 338 9.06 13.23 15.45
C ASN A 338 10.11 12.12 15.30
N GLY A 339 10.22 11.49 14.12
CA GLY A 339 11.23 10.48 13.85
C GLY A 339 12.66 11.04 13.89
N VAL A 340 12.88 12.25 13.36
CA VAL A 340 14.17 12.97 13.50
C VAL A 340 14.49 13.22 14.97
N ARG A 341 13.51 13.69 15.76
CA ARG A 341 13.65 13.92 17.21
C ARG A 341 13.92 12.64 18.00
N ARG A 342 13.45 11.48 17.53
CA ARG A 342 13.70 10.16 18.14
C ARG A 342 15.04 9.53 17.75
N GLY A 343 15.80 10.15 16.85
CA GLY A 343 17.09 9.62 16.39
C GLY A 343 16.95 8.47 15.40
N PHE A 344 15.86 8.40 14.62
CA PHE A 344 15.68 7.38 13.58
C PHE A 344 16.49 7.63 12.31
N ALA A 345 17.23 8.75 12.23
CA ALA A 345 18.14 9.06 11.13
C ALA A 345 19.44 9.66 11.65
N ILE A 346 20.54 9.36 10.97
CA ILE A 346 21.85 9.99 11.22
C ILE A 346 21.82 11.48 10.84
N LYS A 347 22.70 12.27 11.45
CA LYS A 347 22.94 13.65 11.06
C LYS A 347 24.11 13.68 10.09
N ARG A 348 23.90 14.23 8.91
CA ARG A 348 24.93 14.29 7.86
C ARG A 348 25.84 15.51 8.03
N SER A 349 27.08 15.38 7.60
CA SER A 349 28.13 16.40 7.77
C SER A 349 27.81 17.72 7.08
N PHE A 350 27.14 17.69 5.92
CA PHE A 350 26.72 18.90 5.21
C PHE A 350 25.63 19.71 5.95
N GLU A 351 24.90 19.08 6.89
CA GLU A 351 23.81 19.74 7.61
C GLU A 351 24.32 20.85 8.55
N GLU A 352 25.54 20.72 9.05
CA GLU A 352 26.17 21.74 9.90
C GLU A 352 26.46 23.02 9.10
N ALA A 353 26.96 22.85 7.87
CA ALA A 353 27.17 23.97 6.96
C ALA A 353 25.85 24.66 6.60
N LEU A 354 24.79 23.88 6.30
CA LEU A 354 23.45 24.39 6.02
C LEU A 354 22.91 25.21 7.20
N GLN A 355 22.96 24.66 8.41
CA GLN A 355 22.47 25.32 9.62
C GLN A 355 23.18 26.65 9.88
N LEU A 356 24.51 26.68 9.71
CA LEU A 356 25.33 27.86 9.92
C LEU A 356 25.01 28.96 8.91
N GLN A 357 24.78 28.61 7.64
CA GLN A 357 24.38 29.56 6.61
C GLN A 357 22.97 30.13 6.86
N VAL A 358 22.00 29.29 7.21
CA VAL A 358 20.62 29.72 7.48
C VAL A 358 20.57 30.65 8.69
N LYS A 359 21.29 30.34 9.78
CA LYS A 359 21.41 31.24 10.94
C LYS A 359 22.05 32.59 10.58
N LYS A 360 23.05 32.60 9.70
CA LYS A 360 23.66 33.85 9.20
C LYS A 360 22.68 34.66 8.36
N ALA A 361 21.87 34.00 7.52
CA ALA A 361 20.85 34.65 6.70
C ALA A 361 19.72 35.25 7.54
N LEU A 362 19.20 34.49 8.52
CA LEU A 362 18.17 34.96 9.46
C LEU A 362 18.62 36.16 10.29
N LYS A 363 19.91 36.27 10.64
CA LYS A 363 20.46 37.44 11.35
C LYS A 363 20.72 38.65 10.47
N ASN A 364 20.94 38.46 9.16
CA ASN A 364 21.35 39.52 8.22
C ASN A 364 20.33 39.74 7.08
N ILE A 365 19.05 39.78 7.42
CA ILE A 365 17.97 40.01 6.46
C ILE A 365 18.14 41.34 5.74
N GLY A 366 17.97 41.30 4.42
CA GLY A 366 18.15 42.45 3.51
C GLY A 366 19.56 42.59 2.92
N ARG A 367 20.57 41.84 3.41
CA ARG A 367 21.91 41.78 2.77
C ARG A 367 22.11 40.58 1.85
N ILE A 368 21.38 39.49 2.11
CA ILE A 368 21.43 38.25 1.32
C ILE A 368 20.10 38.14 0.56
N ASN A 369 20.14 38.31 -0.76
CA ASN A 369 18.97 38.34 -1.64
C ASN A 369 18.87 37.09 -2.55
N ASP A 370 19.37 35.95 -2.09
CA ASP A 370 19.33 34.67 -2.82
C ASP A 370 18.82 33.56 -1.88
N PRO A 371 17.98 32.62 -2.36
CA PRO A 371 17.57 31.47 -1.55
C PRO A 371 18.76 30.54 -1.27
N ILE A 372 18.70 29.82 -0.14
CA ILE A 372 19.68 28.79 0.21
C ILE A 372 19.16 27.45 -0.31
N LEU A 373 19.91 26.77 -1.15
CA LEU A 373 19.47 25.54 -1.82
C LEU A 373 20.41 24.39 -1.51
N ILE A 374 19.83 23.23 -1.19
CA ILE A 374 20.55 21.96 -1.15
C ILE A 374 20.33 21.20 -2.47
N HIS A 375 21.39 20.65 -3.06
CA HIS A 375 21.31 19.84 -4.28
C HIS A 375 21.90 18.46 -4.07
N GLY A 376 21.30 17.44 -4.69
CA GLY A 376 21.79 16.07 -4.59
C GLY A 376 20.81 15.07 -5.19
N GLN A 377 21.22 13.82 -5.32
CA GLN A 377 20.38 12.75 -5.86
C GLN A 377 19.16 12.42 -4.99
N SER A 378 18.15 11.74 -5.55
CA SER A 378 17.11 11.11 -4.72
C SER A 378 17.75 10.12 -3.73
N GLY A 379 17.28 10.13 -2.48
CA GLY A 379 17.80 9.24 -1.44
C GLY A 379 19.04 9.76 -0.67
N SER A 380 19.62 10.92 -1.01
CA SER A 380 20.81 11.45 -0.30
C SER A 380 20.55 12.08 1.08
N GLY A 381 19.29 12.12 1.55
CA GLY A 381 18.93 12.66 2.87
C GLY A 381 18.47 14.12 2.89
N LYS A 382 18.27 14.77 1.73
CA LYS A 382 17.82 16.18 1.63
C LYS A 382 16.58 16.52 2.47
N SER A 383 15.51 15.73 2.34
CA SER A 383 14.27 15.96 3.09
C SER A 383 14.48 15.85 4.61
N LEU A 384 15.35 14.94 5.06
CA LEU A 384 15.66 14.77 6.48
C LEU A 384 16.47 15.96 7.01
N ALA A 385 17.45 16.44 6.25
CA ALA A 385 18.23 17.62 6.59
C ALA A 385 17.34 18.88 6.72
N LEU A 386 16.43 19.10 5.76
CA LEU A 386 15.49 20.24 5.80
C LEU A 386 14.53 20.15 6.99
N THR A 387 14.08 18.95 7.32
CA THR A 387 13.21 18.74 8.48
C THR A 387 13.92 18.99 9.80
N ARG A 388 15.16 18.51 9.92
CA ARG A 388 16.00 18.72 11.10
C ARG A 388 16.28 20.21 11.29
N LEU A 389 16.63 20.92 10.20
CA LEU A 389 16.79 22.37 10.19
C LEU A 389 15.52 23.08 10.68
N ALA A 390 14.35 22.69 10.18
CA ALA A 390 13.07 23.30 10.56
C ALA A 390 12.83 23.22 12.07
N TYR A 391 13.05 22.03 12.66
CA TYR A 391 12.92 21.80 14.09
C TYR A 391 13.96 22.58 14.91
N GLU A 392 15.23 22.56 14.49
CA GLU A 392 16.32 23.23 15.21
C GLU A 392 16.22 24.75 15.20
N ILE A 393 15.75 25.36 14.11
CA ILE A 393 15.50 26.81 14.09
C ILE A 393 14.26 27.12 14.94
N ARG A 394 13.18 26.36 14.80
CA ARG A 394 11.95 26.61 15.55
C ARG A 394 12.12 26.48 17.07
N SER A 395 12.98 25.56 17.53
CA SER A 395 13.26 25.33 18.95
C SER A 395 13.91 26.53 19.64
N THR A 396 14.53 27.45 18.89
CA THR A 396 15.03 28.73 19.42
C THR A 396 13.90 29.67 19.85
N LYS A 397 12.67 29.46 19.35
CA LYS A 397 11.49 30.34 19.51
C LYS A 397 11.67 31.78 19.02
N GLU A 398 12.79 32.10 18.37
CA GLU A 398 13.04 33.44 17.82
C GLU A 398 12.38 33.64 16.45
N TYR A 399 12.29 32.57 15.65
CA TYR A 399 11.81 32.63 14.27
C TYR A 399 10.61 31.69 14.06
N PRO A 400 9.50 32.17 13.50
CA PRO A 400 8.46 31.30 12.96
C PRO A 400 8.98 30.50 11.76
N VAL A 401 8.51 29.26 11.63
CA VAL A 401 8.96 28.31 10.59
C VAL A 401 7.77 27.71 9.87
N LEU A 402 7.79 27.80 8.55
CA LEU A 402 6.86 27.13 7.63
C LEU A 402 7.61 26.03 6.88
N LEU A 403 7.02 24.83 6.85
CA LEU A 403 7.65 23.64 6.30
C LEU A 403 6.75 22.98 5.26
N SER A 404 7.21 22.97 4.02
CA SER A 404 6.58 22.28 2.89
C SER A 404 7.49 21.13 2.44
N ILE A 405 7.12 19.89 2.77
CA ILE A 405 7.90 18.68 2.46
C ILE A 405 7.33 17.96 1.25
N ARG A 406 8.21 17.50 0.35
CA ARG A 406 7.87 16.67 -0.82
C ARG A 406 6.74 17.26 -1.67
N ALA A 407 6.59 18.58 -1.68
CA ALA A 407 5.55 19.25 -2.44
C ALA A 407 5.82 19.13 -3.95
N SER A 408 4.76 18.99 -4.75
CA SER A 408 4.86 18.99 -6.22
C SER A 408 5.05 20.38 -6.80
N ARG A 409 4.69 21.43 -6.03
CA ARG A 409 4.81 22.84 -6.38
C ARG A 409 5.35 23.64 -5.20
N LEU A 410 5.87 24.84 -5.48
CA LEU A 410 6.08 25.83 -4.43
C LEU A 410 4.75 26.43 -3.96
N PRO A 411 4.65 26.82 -2.69
CA PRO A 411 3.57 27.68 -2.20
C PRO A 411 3.47 28.97 -3.01
N ALA A 412 2.26 29.45 -3.25
CA ALA A 412 2.05 30.80 -3.77
C ALA A 412 2.27 31.83 -2.65
N VAL A 413 2.74 33.03 -3.01
CA VAL A 413 3.00 34.09 -2.04
C VAL A 413 1.72 34.40 -1.24
N ASP A 414 0.57 34.51 -1.91
CA ASP A 414 -0.72 34.80 -1.29
C ASP A 414 -1.16 33.79 -0.22
N GLU A 415 -0.75 32.53 -0.35
CA GLU A 415 -1.10 31.45 0.58
C GLU A 415 -0.39 31.61 1.93
N LEU A 416 0.81 32.23 1.96
CA LEU A 416 1.64 32.37 3.16
C LEU A 416 1.79 33.82 3.65
N ASP A 417 1.45 34.80 2.82
CA ASP A 417 1.67 36.23 3.07
C ASP A 417 1.01 36.71 4.37
N GLU A 418 -0.23 36.27 4.62
CA GLU A 418 -0.98 36.64 5.83
C GLU A 418 -0.27 36.17 7.11
N PHE A 419 0.27 34.95 7.11
CA PHE A 419 1.02 34.41 8.25
C PHE A 419 2.34 35.17 8.46
N CYS A 420 3.06 35.45 7.37
CA CYS A 420 4.32 36.21 7.42
C CYS A 420 4.09 37.63 7.96
N GLN A 421 3.03 38.30 7.49
CA GLN A 421 2.63 39.62 7.97
C GLN A 421 2.38 39.64 9.47
N ARG A 422 1.54 38.72 9.95
CA ARG A 422 1.15 38.67 11.36
C ARG A 422 2.33 38.33 12.28
N SER A 423 3.24 37.50 11.77
CA SER A 423 4.49 37.21 12.46
C SER A 423 5.37 38.45 12.61
N GLU A 424 5.48 39.27 11.56
CA GLU A 424 6.24 40.53 11.58
C GLU A 424 5.60 41.58 12.51
N GLU A 425 4.27 41.70 12.50
CA GLU A 425 3.51 42.59 13.39
C GLU A 425 3.75 42.26 14.88
N LEU A 426 3.98 40.99 15.19
CA LEU A 426 4.31 40.50 16.54
C LEU A 426 5.81 40.54 16.85
N GLY A 427 6.62 41.17 16.00
CA GLY A 427 8.04 41.41 16.27
C GLY A 427 8.99 40.31 15.78
N ALA A 428 8.54 39.37 14.92
CA ALA A 428 9.46 38.43 14.28
C ALA A 428 10.51 39.18 13.45
N SER A 429 11.79 38.86 13.67
CA SER A 429 12.89 39.40 12.86
C SER A 429 12.89 38.84 11.43
N ALA A 430 12.42 37.60 11.27
CA ALA A 430 12.26 36.89 10.00
C ALA A 430 11.23 35.76 10.10
N THR A 431 10.68 35.34 8.96
CA THR A 431 10.04 34.02 8.82
C THR A 431 10.93 33.09 7.98
N LEU A 432 11.19 31.87 8.50
CA LEU A 432 11.91 30.83 7.74
C LEU A 432 10.91 29.98 6.95
N ILE A 433 11.08 29.92 5.64
CA ILE A 433 10.24 29.12 4.74
C ILE A 433 11.09 28.01 4.13
N ILE A 434 10.76 26.77 4.43
CA ILE A 434 11.46 25.58 3.94
C ILE A 434 10.58 24.86 2.92
N CYS A 435 11.10 24.67 1.70
CA CYS A 435 10.36 24.09 0.59
C CYS A 435 11.16 22.96 -0.09
N ASP A 436 10.87 21.72 0.28
CA ASP A 436 11.40 20.52 -0.35
C ASP A 436 10.57 20.15 -1.60
N ALA A 437 10.95 20.71 -2.75
CA ALA A 437 10.24 20.50 -4.01
C ALA A 437 11.13 19.98 -5.15
N ASN A 438 12.46 19.95 -4.97
CA ASN A 438 13.44 19.61 -6.01
C ASN A 438 13.25 20.40 -7.32
N LEU A 439 12.91 21.69 -7.22
CA LEU A 439 12.66 22.57 -8.37
C LEU A 439 13.92 23.37 -8.76
N PRO A 440 13.99 23.95 -9.98
CA PRO A 440 15.13 24.79 -10.38
C PRO A 440 15.30 26.04 -9.50
N ASN A 441 16.54 26.53 -9.35
CA ASN A 441 16.88 27.71 -8.53
C ASN A 441 16.05 28.96 -8.90
N SER A 442 15.77 29.16 -10.20
CA SER A 442 14.95 30.29 -10.68
C SER A 442 13.58 30.40 -9.99
N ARG A 443 12.90 29.26 -9.76
CA ARG A 443 11.58 29.24 -9.10
C ARG A 443 11.64 29.70 -7.65
N TYR A 444 12.68 29.32 -6.93
CA TYR A 444 12.90 29.78 -5.55
C TYR A 444 13.23 31.27 -5.49
N ARG A 445 13.98 31.78 -6.48
CA ARG A 445 14.24 33.23 -6.62
C ARG A 445 12.97 34.01 -6.94
N GLU A 446 12.08 33.49 -7.80
CA GLU A 446 10.77 34.08 -8.07
C GLU A 446 9.93 34.18 -6.80
N LEU A 447 9.87 33.10 -6.01
CA LEU A 447 9.16 33.08 -4.73
C LEU A 447 9.73 34.13 -3.76
N LEU A 448 11.07 34.19 -3.62
CA LEU A 448 11.74 35.17 -2.77
C LEU A 448 11.44 36.60 -3.22
N ARG A 449 11.54 36.89 -4.53
CA ARG A 449 11.20 38.21 -5.10
C ARG A 449 9.74 38.58 -4.83
N GLY A 450 8.82 37.62 -4.91
CA GLY A 450 7.42 37.83 -4.59
C GLY A 450 7.22 38.33 -3.16
N PHE A 451 7.84 37.69 -2.17
CA PHE A 451 7.80 38.15 -0.76
C PHE A 451 8.51 39.49 -0.55
N LEU A 452 9.69 39.68 -1.14
CA LEU A 452 10.44 40.94 -1.04
C LEU A 452 9.65 42.12 -1.65
N SER A 453 8.94 41.91 -2.76
CA SER A 453 8.10 42.94 -3.40
C SER A 453 6.95 43.42 -2.53
N ARG A 454 6.50 42.59 -1.58
CA ARG A 454 5.49 42.91 -0.56
C ARG A 454 6.08 43.40 0.75
N GLY A 455 7.40 43.60 0.81
CA GLY A 455 8.11 44.09 2.00
C GLY A 455 8.32 43.03 3.09
N ARG A 456 8.14 41.73 2.79
CA ARG A 456 8.27 40.66 3.78
C ARG A 456 9.71 40.28 4.07
N LYS A 457 10.00 40.01 5.34
CA LYS A 457 11.29 39.55 5.88
C LYS A 457 11.32 38.03 5.94
N VAL A 458 11.64 37.39 4.81
CA VAL A 458 11.67 35.92 4.71
C VAL A 458 13.04 35.39 4.32
N VAL A 459 13.39 34.21 4.82
CA VAL A 459 14.52 33.40 4.34
C VAL A 459 13.96 32.12 3.74
N ILE A 460 14.32 31.84 2.48
CA ILE A 460 13.84 30.65 1.77
C ILE A 460 14.96 29.63 1.69
N VAL A 461 14.65 28.40 2.14
CA VAL A 461 15.53 27.23 2.02
C VAL A 461 14.83 26.18 1.17
N GLY A 462 15.50 25.70 0.12
CA GLY A 462 14.91 24.78 -0.85
C GLY A 462 15.77 23.56 -1.15
N SER A 463 15.17 22.58 -1.84
CA SER A 463 15.88 21.43 -2.42
C SER A 463 15.86 21.49 -3.94
N THR A 464 16.91 20.98 -4.56
CA THR A 464 17.07 20.83 -6.02
C THR A 464 17.67 19.45 -6.31
N TYR A 465 17.49 18.93 -7.53
CA TYR A 465 18.25 17.76 -7.98
C TYR A 465 19.72 18.11 -8.17
N ARG A 466 20.60 17.09 -8.16
CA ARG A 466 22.05 17.30 -8.22
C ARG A 466 22.44 18.10 -9.45
N VAL A 467 23.10 19.23 -9.24
CA VAL A 467 23.72 20.04 -10.30
C VAL A 467 25.15 19.53 -10.50
N VAL A 468 25.42 18.89 -11.64
CA VAL A 468 26.75 18.31 -11.95
C VAL A 468 27.64 19.33 -12.72
N ASP A 469 27.02 20.27 -13.44
CA ASP A 469 27.73 21.24 -14.31
C ASP A 469 28.17 22.51 -13.55
N ILE A 470 28.92 22.36 -12.44
CA ILE A 470 29.62 23.50 -11.81
C ILE A 470 30.88 23.88 -12.64
N HIS A 471 31.37 22.97 -13.50
CA HIS A 471 32.63 23.13 -14.24
C HIS A 471 32.52 23.79 -15.62
N ASN A 472 31.33 23.98 -16.21
CA ASN A 472 31.20 24.68 -17.50
C ASN A 472 30.95 26.19 -17.37
N ASP A 473 30.66 26.67 -16.16
CA ASP A 473 30.64 28.11 -15.82
C ASP A 473 32.04 28.63 -15.42
N VAL A 474 33.13 27.98 -15.87
CA VAL A 474 34.51 28.46 -15.66
C VAL A 474 34.79 29.82 -16.32
N LYS A 475 33.90 30.32 -17.19
CA LYS A 475 33.95 31.72 -17.66
C LYS A 475 33.45 32.73 -16.61
N ASN A 476 32.66 32.32 -15.63
CA ASN A 476 32.15 33.17 -14.54
C ASN A 476 32.42 32.49 -13.19
N ASN A 477 33.62 32.71 -12.66
CA ASN A 477 34.16 32.21 -11.40
C ASN A 477 33.35 32.64 -10.14
N VAL A 478 32.07 32.26 -10.06
CA VAL A 478 31.16 32.60 -8.96
C VAL A 478 30.73 31.31 -8.27
N TYR A 479 31.56 30.85 -7.33
CA TYR A 479 31.14 29.89 -6.31
C TYR A 479 29.90 30.48 -5.62
N ASN A 480 28.69 29.93 -5.87
CA ASN A 480 27.50 30.41 -5.18
C ASN A 480 27.50 29.81 -3.76
N PRO A 481 27.83 30.57 -2.71
CA PRO A 481 27.90 30.04 -1.36
C PRO A 481 26.54 29.52 -0.86
N ASN A 482 25.42 29.93 -1.48
CA ASN A 482 24.07 29.53 -1.09
C ASN A 482 23.62 28.21 -1.73
N LEU A 483 24.48 27.53 -2.50
CA LEU A 483 24.21 26.22 -3.08
C LEU A 483 25.10 25.17 -2.38
N LEU A 484 24.49 24.23 -1.65
CA LEU A 484 25.20 23.17 -0.90
C LEU A 484 24.92 21.79 -1.48
N GLU A 485 25.96 20.98 -1.70
CA GLU A 485 25.81 19.60 -2.14
C GLU A 485 25.48 18.67 -0.96
N ALA A 486 24.48 17.80 -1.16
CA ALA A 486 24.17 16.66 -0.32
C ALA A 486 24.74 15.39 -0.99
N PRO A 487 25.97 14.96 -0.63
CA PRO A 487 26.72 13.95 -1.36
C PRO A 487 26.07 12.56 -1.28
N ALA A 488 26.28 11.72 -2.30
CA ALA A 488 25.83 10.33 -2.29
C ALA A 488 26.68 9.44 -1.36
N GLU A 489 27.97 9.76 -1.25
CA GLU A 489 28.93 9.07 -0.41
C GLU A 489 28.76 9.48 1.05
N LEU A 490 29.02 8.53 1.95
CA LEU A 490 29.03 8.74 3.39
C LEU A 490 30.47 8.85 3.88
N ASP A 491 30.75 9.79 4.77
CA ASP A 491 32.07 9.86 5.43
C ASP A 491 32.21 8.77 6.52
N THR A 492 33.43 8.57 7.02
CA THR A 492 33.71 7.52 8.02
C THR A 492 32.88 7.64 9.29
N LYS A 493 32.60 8.86 9.75
CA LYS A 493 31.77 9.10 10.94
C LYS A 493 30.30 8.80 10.65
N GLU A 494 29.80 9.21 9.49
CA GLU A 494 28.45 8.92 9.01
C GLU A 494 28.23 7.41 8.86
N MET A 495 29.23 6.67 8.36
CA MET A 495 29.19 5.21 8.26
C MET A 495 29.10 4.53 9.63
N ASP A 496 29.90 4.97 10.60
CA ASP A 496 29.87 4.41 11.97
C ASP A 496 28.50 4.65 12.62
N GLN A 497 27.97 5.88 12.53
CA GLN A 497 26.64 6.22 13.04
C GLN A 497 25.53 5.42 12.36
N LEU A 498 25.64 5.19 11.06
CA LEU A 498 24.67 4.40 10.31
C LEU A 498 24.71 2.94 10.74
N THR A 499 25.90 2.40 10.96
CA THR A 499 26.10 1.02 11.42
C THR A 499 25.53 0.84 12.83
N GLU A 500 25.77 1.79 13.73
CA GLU A 500 25.18 1.80 15.07
C GLU A 500 23.64 1.83 15.00
N LEU A 501 23.08 2.69 14.15
CA LEU A 501 21.64 2.82 13.96
C LEU A 501 21.00 1.54 13.41
N LEU A 502 21.62 0.90 12.40
CA LEU A 502 21.16 -0.37 11.86
C LEU A 502 21.33 -1.52 12.84
N CYS A 503 22.42 -1.56 13.62
CA CYS A 503 22.58 -2.54 14.69
C CYS A 503 21.48 -2.37 15.75
N ARG A 504 21.20 -1.14 16.15
CA ARG A 504 20.23 -0.80 17.20
C ARG A 504 18.80 -1.17 16.83
N PHE A 505 18.39 -0.90 15.59
CA PHE A 505 17.00 -1.09 15.19
C PHE A 505 16.78 -2.32 14.32
N ALA A 506 17.67 -2.65 13.38
CA ALA A 506 17.49 -3.77 12.47
C ALA A 506 18.15 -5.08 12.93
N GLY A 507 19.01 -5.05 13.95
CA GLY A 507 19.73 -6.24 14.44
C GLY A 507 20.79 -6.77 13.46
N ILE A 508 21.12 -6.00 12.42
CA ILE A 508 22.05 -6.42 11.36
C ILE A 508 23.44 -5.88 11.69
N LYS A 509 24.41 -6.77 11.89
CA LYS A 509 25.84 -6.41 11.92
C LYS A 509 26.31 -6.19 10.49
N PHE A 510 26.60 -4.96 10.14
CA PHE A 510 26.97 -4.57 8.78
C PHE A 510 28.45 -4.16 8.74
N ASN A 511 29.29 -4.95 8.05
CA ASN A 511 30.71 -4.62 7.86
C ASN A 511 30.83 -3.69 6.64
N VAL A 512 30.99 -2.39 6.90
CA VAL A 512 30.96 -1.36 5.87
C VAL A 512 32.34 -1.21 5.24
N THR A 513 32.39 -1.21 3.91
CA THR A 513 33.53 -0.70 3.15
C THR A 513 33.12 0.61 2.49
N GLU A 514 34.04 1.56 2.36
CA GLU A 514 33.76 2.84 1.69
C GLU A 514 33.22 2.57 0.29
N SER A 515 31.96 2.96 0.06
CA SER A 515 31.27 2.71 -1.20
C SER A 515 30.21 3.77 -1.47
N LYS A 516 30.23 4.31 -2.69
CA LYS A 516 29.21 5.20 -3.25
C LYS A 516 27.82 4.58 -3.37
N TYR A 517 27.70 3.27 -3.17
CA TYR A 517 26.43 2.54 -3.29
C TYR A 517 25.85 2.12 -1.93
N LEU A 518 26.45 2.57 -0.83
CA LEU A 518 26.07 2.17 0.52
C LEU A 518 24.64 2.56 0.87
N LEU A 519 24.25 3.82 0.65
CA LEU A 519 22.87 4.28 0.85
C LEU A 519 21.87 3.48 0.00
N SER A 520 22.28 3.08 -1.20
CA SER A 520 21.45 2.30 -2.10
C SER A 520 21.34 0.82 -1.73
N ALA A 521 22.36 0.26 -1.09
CA ALA A 521 22.33 -1.10 -0.56
C ALA A 521 21.31 -1.24 0.58
N ILE A 522 21.12 -0.19 1.38
CA ILE A 522 20.09 -0.15 2.44
C ILE A 522 18.69 -0.43 1.87
N TYR A 523 18.42 -0.06 0.62
CA TYR A 523 17.12 -0.32 -0.04
C TYR A 523 16.87 -1.80 -0.35
N ARG A 524 17.94 -2.60 -0.49
CA ARG A 524 17.82 -4.05 -0.55
C ARG A 524 17.52 -4.64 0.82
N MET A 525 18.13 -4.08 1.87
CA MET A 525 18.05 -4.57 3.25
C MET A 525 16.75 -4.16 3.96
N LEU A 526 16.15 -3.03 3.59
CA LEU A 526 14.91 -2.50 4.17
C LEU A 526 13.84 -2.32 3.06
N PRO A 527 13.09 -3.38 2.72
CA PRO A 527 12.07 -3.33 1.66
C PRO A 527 11.03 -2.21 1.83
N ASN A 528 10.68 -1.89 3.09
CA ASN A 528 9.73 -0.83 3.44
C ASN A 528 10.11 0.56 2.90
N VAL A 529 11.38 0.80 2.56
CA VAL A 529 11.89 2.08 2.02
C VAL A 529 11.60 2.24 0.52
N ARG A 530 11.40 1.14 -0.21
CA ARG A 530 11.28 1.12 -1.68
C ARG A 530 10.15 1.99 -2.22
N PRO A 531 8.94 2.03 -1.62
CA PRO A 531 7.85 2.89 -2.11
C PRO A 531 8.21 4.39 -2.09
N GLY A 532 8.86 4.84 -1.01
CA GLY A 532 9.31 6.24 -0.87
C GLY A 532 10.39 6.60 -1.88
N LEU A 533 11.33 5.69 -2.11
CA LEU A 533 12.38 5.87 -3.12
C LEU A 533 11.83 5.87 -4.54
N ALA A 534 10.98 4.89 -4.88
CA ALA A 534 10.35 4.82 -6.20
C ALA A 534 9.55 6.09 -6.52
N PHE A 535 8.92 6.71 -5.50
CA PHE A 535 8.25 7.99 -5.65
C PHE A 535 9.24 9.13 -5.95
N GLY A 536 10.34 9.22 -5.21
CA GLY A 536 11.40 10.21 -5.44
C GLY A 536 12.06 10.08 -6.82
N LEU A 537 12.43 8.85 -7.20
CA LEU A 537 13.02 8.52 -8.51
C LEU A 537 12.07 8.82 -9.67
N ALA A 538 10.78 8.53 -9.53
CA ALA A 538 9.80 8.86 -10.58
C ALA A 538 9.69 10.38 -10.80
N ARG A 539 9.78 11.18 -9.72
CA ARG A 539 9.84 12.64 -9.85
C ARG A 539 11.14 13.12 -10.48
N GLU A 540 12.26 12.50 -10.14
CA GLU A 540 13.58 12.80 -10.73
C GLU A 540 13.60 12.51 -12.23
N ALA A 541 13.01 11.38 -12.63
CA ALA A 541 12.86 11.02 -14.03
C ALA A 541 11.99 12.03 -14.80
N ARG A 542 10.85 12.47 -14.23
CA ARG A 542 10.01 13.53 -14.84
C ARG A 542 10.75 14.87 -14.98
N ALA A 543 11.52 15.26 -13.96
CA ALA A 543 12.33 16.48 -14.03
C ALA A 543 13.45 16.35 -15.09
N THR A 544 14.04 15.16 -15.20
CA THR A 544 15.04 14.84 -16.23
C THR A 544 14.43 14.88 -17.62
N GLU A 545 13.22 14.35 -17.80
CA GLU A 545 12.46 14.37 -19.05
C GLU A 545 12.22 15.81 -19.52
N GLU A 546 11.78 16.70 -18.62
CA GLU A 546 11.56 18.11 -18.93
C GLU A 546 12.87 18.83 -19.27
N SER A 547 13.95 18.57 -18.53
CA SER A 547 15.28 19.12 -18.81
C SER A 547 15.81 18.70 -20.18
N LEU A 548 15.64 17.42 -20.55
CA LEU A 548 15.99 16.91 -21.88
C LEU A 548 15.16 17.58 -22.97
N ARG A 549 13.87 17.80 -22.74
CA ARG A 549 12.96 18.49 -23.67
C ARG A 549 13.38 19.94 -23.89
N GLU A 550 13.65 20.68 -22.82
CA GLU A 550 14.13 22.07 -22.90
C GLU A 550 15.43 22.16 -23.70
N ARG A 551 16.42 21.31 -23.38
CA ARG A 551 17.73 21.31 -24.07
C ARG A 551 17.64 20.90 -25.54
N GLY A 552 16.75 19.96 -25.87
CA GLY A 552 16.47 19.56 -27.25
C GLY A 552 15.84 20.69 -28.09
N SER A 553 14.97 21.51 -27.47
CA SER A 553 14.31 22.63 -28.15
C SER A 553 15.24 23.81 -28.46
N ILE A 554 16.21 24.10 -27.58
CA ILE A 554 17.12 25.24 -27.72
C ILE A 554 18.04 25.10 -28.95
N LYS A 555 18.45 23.89 -29.30
CA LYS A 555 19.38 23.65 -30.44
C LYS A 555 18.70 23.57 -31.81
N THR A 556 17.44 23.13 -31.90
CA THR A 556 16.75 23.00 -33.19
C THR A 556 16.46 24.36 -33.84
N THR A 557 16.35 25.43 -33.06
CA THR A 557 16.21 26.81 -33.56
C THR A 557 17.48 27.37 -34.23
N SER A 558 18.61 26.65 -34.18
CA SER A 558 19.92 27.14 -34.68
C SER A 558 20.44 26.47 -35.95
N LEU A 559 19.67 25.58 -36.58
CA LEU A 559 20.00 24.99 -37.88
C LEU A 559 19.02 25.49 -38.94
N ASP A 560 19.30 26.67 -39.49
CA ASP A 560 18.85 27.03 -40.83
C ASP A 560 19.44 26.00 -41.81
N TYR A 561 18.71 24.91 -42.07
CA TYR A 561 19.02 24.08 -43.24
C TYR A 561 18.74 24.94 -44.48
N SER A 562 19.76 25.64 -44.97
CA SER A 562 19.72 26.19 -46.32
C SER A 562 19.40 25.05 -47.26
N VAL A 563 18.26 25.15 -47.97
CA VAL A 563 17.87 24.16 -48.98
C VAL A 563 19.04 24.01 -49.95
N ASN A 564 19.66 22.82 -49.99
CA ASN A 564 20.75 22.54 -50.93
C ASN A 564 20.26 22.83 -52.36
N HIS A 565 21.14 23.25 -53.26
CA HIS A 565 20.79 23.62 -54.65
C HIS A 565 19.92 22.58 -55.37
N PHE A 566 20.12 21.29 -55.06
CA PHE A 566 19.27 20.20 -55.57
C PHE A 566 17.83 20.26 -55.04
N GLY A 567 17.64 20.53 -53.75
CA GLY A 567 16.32 20.74 -53.16
C GLY A 567 15.63 21.97 -53.73
N GLN A 568 16.38 23.03 -54.02
CA GLN A 568 15.83 24.23 -54.65
C GLN A 568 15.38 23.93 -56.09
N ALA A 569 16.18 23.18 -56.85
CA ALA A 569 15.83 22.74 -58.19
C ALA A 569 14.59 21.83 -58.24
N LEU A 570 14.37 20.99 -57.22
CA LEU A 570 13.17 20.14 -57.11
C LEU A 570 11.89 20.95 -56.80
N ILE A 571 12.03 22.03 -56.01
CA ILE A 571 10.94 22.97 -55.73
C ILE A 571 10.62 23.78 -56.99
N ASP A 572 11.65 24.30 -57.68
CA ASP A 572 11.51 25.09 -58.90
C ASP A 572 10.94 24.25 -60.07
N ALA A 573 11.24 22.95 -60.11
CA ALA A 573 10.66 22.00 -61.06
C ALA A 573 9.20 21.63 -60.77
N GLY A 574 8.60 22.12 -59.67
CA GLY A 574 7.22 21.82 -59.28
C GLY A 574 6.99 20.37 -58.83
N LEU A 575 8.04 19.59 -58.62
CA LEU A 575 7.98 18.18 -58.23
C LEU A 575 7.70 18.01 -56.73
N VAL A 576 7.94 19.04 -55.92
CA VAL A 576 7.74 19.03 -54.47
C VAL A 576 6.97 20.28 -54.05
N THR A 577 5.81 20.11 -53.41
CA THR A 577 5.04 21.23 -52.86
C THR A 577 5.45 21.48 -51.40
N PRO A 578 6.03 22.65 -51.05
CA PRO A 578 6.58 22.91 -49.71
C PRO A 578 5.55 22.74 -48.59
N LYS A 579 4.28 23.12 -48.84
CA LYS A 579 3.18 23.04 -47.87
C LYS A 579 2.89 21.61 -47.39
N LYS A 580 2.80 20.64 -48.31
CA LYS A 580 2.51 19.24 -47.95
C LYS A 580 3.68 18.58 -47.20
N LEU A 581 4.92 19.00 -47.49
CA LEU A 581 6.12 18.49 -46.83
C LEU A 581 6.32 19.10 -45.45
N LEU A 582 5.93 20.38 -45.28
CA LEU A 582 5.86 21.06 -43.99
C LEU A 582 4.74 20.48 -43.11
N GLU A 583 3.53 20.29 -43.62
CA GLU A 583 2.42 19.73 -42.83
C GLU A 583 2.71 18.28 -42.39
N ALA A 584 3.22 17.43 -43.28
CA ALA A 584 3.61 16.05 -42.93
C ALA A 584 4.79 16.01 -41.93
N ARG A 585 5.79 16.89 -42.10
CA ARG A 585 6.87 17.01 -41.10
C ARG A 585 6.36 17.57 -39.79
N ILE A 586 5.45 18.54 -39.78
CA ILE A 586 4.95 19.18 -38.56
C ILE A 586 4.15 18.16 -37.73
N ASP A 587 3.31 17.32 -38.34
CA ASP A 587 2.57 16.28 -37.60
C ASP A 587 3.49 15.16 -37.07
N GLU A 588 4.48 14.74 -37.86
CA GLU A 588 5.51 13.75 -37.43
C GLU A 588 6.49 14.35 -36.40
N PHE A 589 6.77 15.65 -36.47
CA PHE A 589 7.63 16.42 -35.57
C PHE A 589 6.93 16.75 -34.24
N LEU A 590 5.64 17.10 -34.26
CA LEU A 590 4.86 17.36 -33.04
C LEU A 590 4.55 16.05 -32.28
N GLY A 591 4.34 14.94 -33.00
CA GLY A 591 4.21 13.61 -32.40
C GLY A 591 5.52 13.02 -31.87
N SER A 592 6.66 13.27 -32.52
CA SER A 592 7.96 12.73 -32.08
C SER A 592 8.65 13.56 -30.99
N MET A 593 8.45 14.88 -30.94
CA MET A 593 9.07 15.79 -29.96
C MET A 593 8.48 15.69 -28.55
N THR A 594 7.22 15.26 -28.41
CA THR A 594 6.59 15.09 -27.08
C THR A 594 7.11 13.84 -26.35
N ASP A 595 7.58 12.81 -27.08
CA ASP A 595 7.93 11.47 -26.58
C ASP A 595 9.43 11.10 -26.64
N ALA A 596 10.29 11.89 -27.30
CA ALA A 596 11.72 11.56 -27.45
C ALA A 596 12.49 11.46 -26.10
N ALA A 597 12.28 12.43 -25.20
CA ALA A 597 12.91 12.44 -23.88
C ALA A 597 12.40 11.31 -22.97
N SER A 598 11.10 11.01 -23.06
CA SER A 598 10.46 9.91 -22.33
C SER A 598 11.03 8.56 -22.81
N ARG A 599 11.07 8.34 -24.12
CA ARG A 599 11.69 7.15 -24.75
C ARG A 599 13.15 6.98 -24.37
N ALA A 600 13.95 8.05 -24.33
CA ALA A 600 15.35 7.97 -23.92
C ALA A 600 15.50 7.40 -22.50
N ILE A 601 14.65 7.85 -21.55
CA ILE A 601 14.63 7.32 -20.19
C ILE A 601 14.19 5.86 -20.20
N ASP A 602 13.09 5.53 -20.88
CA ASP A 602 12.54 4.18 -20.89
C ASP A 602 13.51 3.17 -21.51
N TYR A 603 14.20 3.52 -22.61
CA TYR A 603 15.24 2.71 -23.23
C TYR A 603 16.37 2.37 -22.24
N VAL A 604 16.96 3.40 -21.62
CA VAL A 604 18.08 3.23 -20.68
C VAL A 604 17.67 2.42 -19.44
N MET A 605 16.45 2.63 -18.95
CA MET A 605 15.97 1.98 -17.72
C MET A 605 15.62 0.52 -17.94
N VAL A 606 14.93 0.17 -19.03
CA VAL A 606 14.60 -1.23 -19.34
C VAL A 606 15.87 -2.05 -19.61
N SER A 607 16.81 -1.49 -20.39
CA SER A 607 18.08 -2.17 -20.66
C SER A 607 18.94 -2.27 -19.39
N GLY A 608 18.96 -1.21 -18.59
CA GLY A 608 19.70 -1.16 -17.33
C GLY A 608 19.15 -2.09 -16.24
N LYS A 609 17.83 -2.37 -16.24
CA LYS A 609 17.23 -3.42 -15.39
C LYS A 609 17.85 -4.79 -15.69
N LEU A 610 18.11 -5.08 -16.96
CA LEU A 610 18.79 -6.29 -17.43
C LEU A 610 20.31 -6.19 -17.32
N ASP A 611 20.86 -5.11 -16.75
CA ASP A 611 22.31 -4.86 -16.70
C ASP A 611 22.96 -4.90 -18.10
N CYS A 612 22.27 -4.34 -19.09
CA CYS A 612 22.73 -4.19 -20.47
C CYS A 612 22.95 -2.70 -20.77
N PRO A 613 24.22 -2.21 -20.73
CA PRO A 613 24.52 -0.81 -21.03
C PRO A 613 24.31 -0.53 -22.53
N ILE A 614 23.66 0.58 -22.87
CA ILE A 614 23.26 0.89 -24.26
C ILE A 614 24.37 1.65 -24.97
N PRO A 615 24.80 1.23 -26.17
CA PRO A 615 25.68 2.04 -27.00
C PRO A 615 25.05 3.41 -27.31
N VAL A 616 25.80 4.48 -27.10
CA VAL A 616 25.30 5.86 -27.28
C VAL A 616 24.73 6.10 -28.68
N ASN A 617 25.42 5.60 -29.71
CA ASN A 617 25.00 5.75 -31.10
C ASN A 617 23.63 5.10 -31.37
N LEU A 618 23.36 3.96 -30.74
CA LEU A 618 22.06 3.30 -30.80
C LEU A 618 20.98 4.14 -30.12
N LEU A 619 21.25 4.64 -28.91
CA LEU A 619 20.29 5.46 -28.18
C LEU A 619 19.90 6.72 -28.97
N MET A 620 20.89 7.42 -29.55
CA MET A 620 20.64 8.63 -30.35
C MET A 620 19.80 8.33 -31.58
N ARG A 621 20.09 7.23 -32.27
CA ARG A 621 19.31 6.77 -33.43
C ARG A 621 17.88 6.43 -33.05
N ALA A 622 17.67 5.78 -31.91
CA ALA A 622 16.34 5.39 -31.42
C ALA A 622 15.47 6.59 -31.01
N VAL A 623 16.08 7.66 -30.51
CA VAL A 623 15.41 8.88 -30.07
C VAL A 623 15.22 9.88 -31.22
N GLY A 624 15.90 9.69 -32.36
CA GLY A 624 15.81 10.53 -33.55
C GLY A 624 16.78 11.73 -33.57
N GLY A 625 17.86 11.69 -32.79
CA GLY A 625 18.87 12.75 -32.72
C GLY A 625 20.00 12.61 -33.75
N SER A 626 20.78 13.67 -33.95
CA SER A 626 22.00 13.66 -34.77
C SER A 626 23.12 12.86 -34.11
N ASN A 627 23.95 12.18 -34.90
CA ASN A 627 25.11 11.40 -34.40
C ASN A 627 26.31 12.29 -33.98
N ASN A 628 26.12 13.60 -33.79
CA ASN A 628 27.22 14.51 -33.46
C ASN A 628 27.58 14.43 -31.96
N PHE A 629 28.81 14.03 -31.65
CA PHE A 629 29.30 13.84 -30.27
C PHE A 629 29.13 15.07 -29.37
N THR A 630 29.30 16.28 -29.92
CA THR A 630 29.08 17.57 -29.23
C THR A 630 27.61 17.81 -28.85
N ASP A 631 26.68 17.22 -29.60
CA ASP A 631 25.25 17.32 -29.33
C ASP A 631 24.84 16.37 -28.21
N ILE A 632 25.41 15.17 -28.19
CA ILE A 632 25.12 14.13 -27.20
C ILE A 632 25.66 14.53 -25.82
N SER A 633 26.92 14.95 -25.74
CA SER A 633 27.53 15.38 -24.47
C SER A 633 26.74 16.53 -23.85
N CYS A 634 26.27 17.49 -24.65
CA CYS A 634 25.48 18.64 -24.18
C CYS A 634 24.03 18.28 -23.79
N LEU A 635 23.40 17.32 -24.47
CA LEU A 635 22.04 16.87 -24.11
C LEU A 635 22.01 16.23 -22.73
N PHE A 636 23.00 15.39 -22.44
CA PHE A 636 23.06 14.57 -21.23
C PHE A 636 24.00 15.10 -20.13
N SER A 637 24.82 16.14 -20.39
CA SER A 637 25.66 16.78 -19.36
C SER A 637 24.82 17.32 -18.21
N GLY A 638 25.25 17.21 -16.96
CA GLY A 638 24.44 17.74 -15.86
C GLY A 638 23.29 16.83 -15.39
N ILE A 639 22.94 15.75 -16.11
CA ILE A 639 21.89 14.78 -15.71
C ILE A 639 22.51 13.65 -14.89
N ASP A 640 22.16 13.55 -13.60
CA ASP A 640 22.72 12.54 -12.69
C ASP A 640 22.04 11.15 -12.77
N LEU A 641 20.91 11.06 -13.48
CA LEU A 641 20.16 9.80 -13.67
C LEU A 641 20.93 8.78 -14.54
N PHE A 642 21.81 9.28 -15.42
CA PHE A 642 22.58 8.49 -16.37
C PHE A 642 24.07 8.48 -16.03
N ARG A 643 24.75 7.38 -16.35
CA ARG A 643 26.19 7.23 -16.23
C ARG A 643 26.79 6.81 -17.56
N TRP A 644 28.01 7.27 -17.77
CA TRP A 644 28.82 7.03 -18.95
C TRP A 644 29.87 5.99 -18.61
N SER A 645 30.06 5.02 -19.49
CA SER A 645 31.19 4.09 -19.45
C SER A 645 31.79 3.94 -20.84
N GLU A 646 33.08 3.65 -20.88
CA GLU A 646 33.83 3.43 -22.11
C GLU A 646 34.48 2.05 -22.03
N ASN A 647 34.45 1.30 -23.13
CA ASN A 647 35.17 0.03 -23.22
C ASN A 647 36.60 0.25 -23.78
N ASN A 648 37.40 -0.82 -23.82
CA ASN A 648 38.76 -0.76 -24.37
C ASN A 648 38.81 -0.42 -25.88
N ASP A 649 37.68 -0.54 -26.58
CA ASP A 649 37.53 -0.22 -28.01
C ASP A 649 37.01 1.22 -28.22
N ASN A 650 36.96 2.04 -27.15
CA ASN A 650 36.41 3.40 -27.11
C ASN A 650 34.93 3.50 -27.53
N ASP A 651 34.18 2.40 -27.46
CA ASP A 651 32.72 2.47 -27.53
C ASP A 651 32.21 3.05 -26.22
N ILE A 652 31.30 4.01 -26.36
CA ILE A 652 30.71 4.73 -25.25
C ILE A 652 29.31 4.20 -24.99
N TYR A 653 29.03 3.89 -23.74
CA TYR A 653 27.76 3.36 -23.28
C TYR A 653 27.09 4.28 -22.27
N ILE A 654 25.76 4.27 -22.30
CA ILE A 654 24.90 4.91 -21.31
C ILE A 654 24.16 3.83 -20.55
N HIS A 655 24.14 3.97 -19.23
CA HIS A 655 23.39 3.10 -18.34
C HIS A 655 22.82 3.90 -17.16
N PRO A 656 21.80 3.38 -16.46
CA PRO A 656 21.31 4.03 -15.25
C PRO A 656 22.40 4.06 -14.17
N ARG A 657 22.26 4.97 -13.21
CA ARG A 657 23.14 5.04 -12.04
C ARG A 657 23.22 3.69 -11.29
N LEU A 658 22.08 3.02 -11.15
CA LEU A 658 21.96 1.73 -10.45
C LEU A 658 20.89 0.85 -11.08
N GLN A 659 21.14 -0.46 -11.08
CA GLN A 659 20.18 -1.45 -11.58
C GLN A 659 18.86 -1.45 -10.79
N ILE A 660 18.91 -1.31 -9.46
CA ILE A 660 17.69 -1.30 -8.62
C ILE A 660 16.81 -0.07 -8.90
N GLU A 661 17.41 1.06 -9.26
CA GLU A 661 16.65 2.26 -9.64
C GLU A 661 15.95 2.05 -10.98
N ALA A 662 16.63 1.41 -11.92
CA ALA A 662 16.09 1.04 -13.22
C ALA A 662 14.91 0.06 -13.08
N GLU A 663 15.02 -0.91 -12.18
CA GLU A 663 13.94 -1.84 -11.86
C GLU A 663 12.74 -1.14 -11.24
N LEU A 664 12.96 -0.31 -10.21
CA LEU A 664 11.88 0.46 -9.55
C LEU A 664 11.19 1.44 -10.50
N LEU A 665 11.96 2.10 -11.37
CA LEU A 665 11.43 3.05 -12.34
C LEU A 665 10.64 2.34 -13.45
N SER A 666 11.18 1.24 -14.01
CA SER A 666 10.52 0.47 -15.06
C SER A 666 9.21 -0.14 -14.55
N ALA A 667 9.22 -0.72 -13.35
CA ALA A 667 8.01 -1.26 -12.72
C ALA A 667 6.94 -0.19 -12.52
N ARG A 668 7.33 1.04 -12.13
CA ARG A 668 6.38 2.13 -11.89
C ARG A 668 5.88 2.83 -13.16
N ARG A 669 6.72 2.96 -14.20
CA ARG A 669 6.39 3.64 -15.46
C ARG A 669 5.68 2.73 -16.45
N LEU A 670 6.18 1.50 -16.63
CA LEU A 670 5.73 0.56 -17.66
C LEU A 670 4.78 -0.50 -17.11
N GLY A 671 4.91 -0.88 -15.84
CA GLY A 671 3.97 -1.74 -15.10
C GLY A 671 3.90 -3.21 -15.53
N THR A 672 4.16 -3.55 -16.79
CA THR A 672 3.95 -4.89 -17.35
C THR A 672 5.17 -5.43 -18.10
N PRO A 673 5.44 -6.74 -18.06
CA PRO A 673 6.48 -7.37 -18.87
C PRO A 673 6.31 -7.17 -20.38
N GLN A 674 5.07 -7.04 -20.86
CA GLN A 674 4.76 -6.79 -22.26
C GLN A 674 5.24 -5.40 -22.69
N ALA A 675 4.90 -4.36 -21.94
CA ALA A 675 5.37 -3.00 -22.22
C ALA A 675 6.90 -2.91 -22.15
N GLU A 676 7.53 -3.58 -21.19
CA GLU A 676 9.00 -3.68 -21.11
C GLU A 676 9.58 -4.34 -22.38
N ALA A 677 8.97 -5.42 -22.86
CA ALA A 677 9.42 -6.12 -24.08
C ALA A 677 9.18 -5.29 -25.35
N GLU A 678 8.13 -4.49 -25.43
CA GLU A 678 7.88 -3.57 -26.55
C GLU A 678 9.00 -2.52 -26.69
N ILE A 679 9.45 -1.94 -25.57
CA ILE A 679 10.60 -1.03 -25.55
C ILE A 679 11.87 -1.71 -26.07
N VAL A 680 12.08 -2.97 -25.71
CA VAL A 680 13.21 -3.76 -26.24
C VAL A 680 13.07 -4.02 -27.74
N VAL A 681 11.88 -4.41 -28.20
CA VAL A 681 11.60 -4.64 -29.64
C VAL A 681 11.92 -3.38 -30.44
N GLN A 682 11.59 -2.20 -29.93
CA GLN A 682 11.98 -0.93 -30.54
C GLN A 682 13.49 -0.75 -30.60
N LEU A 683 14.22 -0.98 -29.49
CA LEU A 683 15.69 -0.88 -29.46
C LEU A 683 16.37 -1.82 -30.46
N ILE A 684 15.91 -3.08 -30.54
CA ILE A 684 16.36 -4.04 -31.56
C ILE A 684 16.07 -3.48 -32.96
N GLY A 685 14.87 -2.92 -33.15
CA GLY A 685 14.47 -2.26 -34.38
C GLY A 685 15.37 -1.08 -34.79
N TYR A 686 16.06 -0.41 -33.86
CA TYR A 686 17.00 0.68 -34.17
C TYR A 686 18.46 0.20 -34.29
N ALA A 687 18.83 -0.94 -33.73
CA ALA A 687 20.21 -1.47 -33.77
C ALA A 687 20.69 -1.78 -35.19
N ASN A 688 21.94 -1.43 -35.47
CA ASN A 688 22.65 -1.69 -36.72
C ASN A 688 23.95 -2.46 -36.45
N PRO A 689 23.88 -3.79 -36.27
CA PRO A 689 25.06 -4.61 -36.03
C PRO A 689 26.00 -4.76 -37.24
N GLY A 690 25.59 -4.32 -38.44
CA GLY A 690 26.32 -4.54 -39.70
C GLY A 690 27.31 -3.43 -40.09
N GLU A 691 27.13 -2.20 -39.60
CA GLU A 691 28.06 -1.08 -39.85
C GLU A 691 29.01 -0.91 -38.65
N TYR A 692 30.33 -0.95 -38.90
CA TYR A 692 31.42 -0.64 -37.96
C TYR A 692 31.03 -0.62 -36.46
N GLY A 693 30.87 -1.80 -35.83
CA GLY A 693 30.70 -1.89 -34.37
C GLY A 693 30.40 -3.29 -33.85
N LYS A 694 31.30 -3.86 -33.04
CA LYS A 694 31.00 -5.08 -32.24
C LYS A 694 30.06 -4.78 -31.07
N SER A 695 29.93 -3.51 -30.68
CA SER A 695 29.18 -3.05 -29.52
C SER A 695 27.67 -3.21 -29.66
N GLU A 696 27.07 -2.75 -30.78
CA GLU A 696 25.62 -2.91 -31.03
C GLU A 696 25.24 -4.39 -31.18
N ARG A 697 26.07 -5.19 -31.86
CA ARG A 697 25.87 -6.66 -31.95
C ARG A 697 25.86 -7.31 -30.57
N ARG A 698 26.88 -7.04 -29.75
CA ARG A 698 26.98 -7.59 -28.39
C ARG A 698 25.82 -7.15 -27.51
N PHE A 699 25.42 -5.88 -27.62
CA PHE A 699 24.27 -5.34 -26.90
C PHE A 699 22.99 -6.12 -27.23
N VAL A 700 22.67 -6.33 -28.52
CA VAL A 700 21.47 -7.08 -28.93
C VAL A 700 21.54 -8.53 -28.45
N LEU A 701 22.70 -9.20 -28.57
CA LEU A 701 22.88 -10.58 -28.09
C LEU A 701 22.68 -10.69 -26.57
N ASP A 702 23.33 -9.83 -25.79
CA ASP A 702 23.22 -9.84 -24.33
C ASP A 702 21.78 -9.53 -23.89
N LEU A 703 21.12 -8.59 -24.55
CA LEU A 703 19.73 -8.21 -24.28
C LEU A 703 18.76 -9.36 -24.56
N VAL A 704 18.86 -9.98 -25.74
CA VAL A 704 18.01 -11.11 -26.14
C VAL A 704 18.24 -12.33 -25.25
N HIS A 705 19.49 -12.64 -24.92
CA HIS A 705 19.82 -13.77 -24.05
C HIS A 705 19.24 -13.59 -22.64
N LYS A 706 19.38 -12.40 -22.03
CA LYS A 706 18.85 -12.11 -20.69
C LYS A 706 17.32 -12.00 -20.64
N LEU A 707 16.66 -11.75 -21.78
CA LEU A 707 15.20 -11.81 -21.90
C LEU A 707 14.68 -13.23 -22.14
N GLY A 708 15.51 -14.09 -22.72
CA GLY A 708 15.19 -15.47 -23.02
C GLY A 708 14.96 -16.33 -21.76
N PRO A 709 14.56 -17.60 -21.95
CA PRO A 709 14.16 -18.49 -20.86
C PRO A 709 15.29 -18.79 -19.87
N ASP A 710 16.54 -18.64 -20.31
CA ASP A 710 17.75 -18.91 -19.52
C ASP A 710 18.28 -17.62 -18.84
N GLY A 711 17.57 -16.50 -18.99
CA GLY A 711 17.91 -15.21 -18.38
C GLY A 711 17.51 -15.08 -16.91
N PRO A 712 17.92 -14.00 -16.22
CA PRO A 712 17.70 -13.80 -14.78
C PRO A 712 16.23 -13.72 -14.37
N TYR A 713 15.32 -13.44 -15.32
CA TYR A 713 13.88 -13.34 -15.08
C TYR A 713 13.08 -14.55 -15.58
N GLY A 714 13.75 -15.63 -16.01
CA GLY A 714 13.13 -16.88 -16.45
C GLY A 714 12.06 -16.67 -17.52
N LYS A 715 10.84 -17.16 -17.27
CA LYS A 715 9.73 -17.12 -18.25
C LYS A 715 8.93 -15.81 -18.27
N ARG A 716 9.35 -14.77 -17.54
CA ARG A 716 8.60 -13.50 -17.41
C ARG A 716 8.22 -12.88 -18.77
N TYR A 717 9.08 -12.99 -19.78
CA TYR A 717 8.88 -12.39 -21.11
C TYR A 717 8.38 -13.39 -22.17
N ALA A 718 7.95 -14.60 -21.78
CA ALA A 718 7.60 -15.67 -22.71
C ALA A 718 6.48 -15.30 -23.70
N SER A 719 5.54 -14.44 -23.29
CA SER A 719 4.47 -13.92 -24.15
C SER A 719 5.00 -13.03 -25.30
N SER A 720 6.19 -12.47 -25.16
CA SER A 720 6.77 -11.52 -26.12
C SER A 720 7.89 -12.12 -26.99
N TYR A 721 8.25 -13.39 -26.79
CA TYR A 721 9.34 -14.05 -27.55
C TYR A 721 9.14 -13.99 -29.06
N LEU A 722 7.90 -14.16 -29.54
CA LEU A 722 7.62 -14.08 -30.98
C LEU A 722 7.83 -12.67 -31.53
N ASN A 723 7.45 -11.63 -30.78
CA ASN A 723 7.65 -10.23 -31.19
C ASN A 723 9.13 -9.89 -31.23
N ILE A 724 9.91 -10.38 -30.27
CA ILE A 724 11.38 -10.22 -30.24
C ILE A 724 12.02 -10.95 -31.43
N ALA A 725 11.61 -12.19 -31.73
CA ALA A 725 12.13 -12.94 -32.87
C ALA A 725 11.82 -12.24 -34.21
N ARG A 726 10.59 -11.74 -34.39
CA ARG A 726 10.20 -10.95 -35.58
C ARG A 726 11.01 -9.65 -35.71
N ALA A 727 11.41 -9.03 -34.59
CA ALA A 727 12.30 -7.87 -34.61
C ALA A 727 13.69 -8.23 -35.17
N LEU A 728 14.24 -9.40 -34.79
CA LEU A 728 15.49 -9.92 -35.37
C LEU A 728 15.35 -10.24 -36.86
N THR A 729 14.22 -10.83 -37.28
CA THR A 729 13.92 -11.05 -38.70
C THR A 729 13.90 -9.76 -39.50
N ASN A 730 13.23 -8.73 -38.98
CA ASN A 730 13.19 -7.42 -39.62
C ASN A 730 14.59 -6.81 -39.74
N MET A 731 15.44 -6.98 -38.72
CA MET A 731 16.84 -6.56 -38.77
C MET A 731 17.61 -7.31 -39.87
N ARG A 732 17.45 -8.63 -39.97
CA ARG A 732 18.08 -9.45 -41.00
C ARG A 732 17.63 -9.07 -42.41
N ILE A 733 16.32 -9.08 -42.68
CA ILE A 733 15.75 -8.90 -44.03
C ILE A 733 15.84 -7.44 -44.50
N ARG A 734 15.44 -6.47 -43.66
CA ARG A 734 15.36 -5.07 -44.09
C ARG A 734 16.71 -4.36 -44.05
N ARG A 735 17.63 -4.79 -43.18
CA ARG A 735 18.96 -4.15 -43.01
C ARG A 735 20.13 -5.00 -43.48
N GLY A 736 19.88 -6.23 -43.92
CA GLY A 736 20.93 -7.11 -44.45
C GLY A 736 21.92 -7.63 -43.40
N VAL A 737 21.53 -7.67 -42.12
CA VAL A 737 22.40 -8.11 -41.02
C VAL A 737 22.38 -9.64 -40.93
N MET A 738 23.31 -10.30 -41.61
CA MET A 738 23.47 -11.76 -41.56
C MET A 738 24.47 -12.13 -40.47
N ASP A 739 23.97 -12.52 -39.29
CA ASP A 739 24.79 -12.96 -38.16
C ASP A 739 24.28 -14.31 -37.62
N PRO A 740 25.12 -15.38 -37.59
CA PRO A 740 24.68 -16.70 -37.18
C PRO A 740 24.27 -16.78 -35.71
N SER A 741 24.79 -15.92 -34.83
CA SER A 741 24.40 -15.89 -33.42
C SER A 741 23.01 -15.27 -33.25
N LEU A 742 22.71 -14.18 -33.96
CA LEU A 742 21.38 -13.57 -33.95
C LEU A 742 20.33 -14.48 -34.60
N MET A 743 20.67 -15.14 -35.71
CA MET A 743 19.79 -16.10 -36.40
C MET A 743 19.48 -17.33 -35.54
N LEU A 744 20.47 -17.81 -34.76
CA LEU A 744 20.24 -18.85 -33.77
C LEU A 744 19.25 -18.40 -32.68
N GLN A 745 19.41 -17.18 -32.13
CA GLN A 745 18.48 -16.64 -31.14
C GLN A 745 17.07 -16.43 -31.73
N GLU A 746 17.00 -15.94 -32.97
CA GLU A 746 15.76 -15.77 -33.74
C GLU A 746 14.98 -17.11 -33.82
N ALA A 747 15.64 -18.18 -34.24
CA ALA A 747 15.06 -19.52 -34.36
C ALA A 747 14.67 -20.10 -32.99
N THR A 748 15.57 -20.03 -32.00
CA THR A 748 15.32 -20.55 -30.66
C THR A 748 14.13 -19.84 -30.00
N LEU A 749 14.01 -18.51 -30.10
CA LEU A 749 12.90 -17.77 -29.52
C LEU A 749 11.56 -18.12 -30.16
N ARG A 750 11.50 -18.33 -31.48
CA ARG A 750 10.27 -18.80 -32.16
C ARG A 750 9.80 -20.15 -31.63
N ARG A 751 10.71 -21.13 -31.58
CA ARG A 751 10.39 -22.45 -31.02
C ARG A 751 10.00 -22.36 -29.53
N ARG A 752 10.70 -21.52 -28.76
CA ARG A 752 10.40 -21.29 -27.34
C ARG A 752 9.06 -20.57 -27.13
N ALA A 753 8.64 -19.69 -28.03
CA ALA A 753 7.32 -19.05 -27.96
C ALA A 753 6.19 -20.10 -27.99
N LEU A 754 6.33 -21.15 -28.79
CA LEU A 754 5.36 -22.25 -28.87
C LEU A 754 5.41 -23.18 -27.65
N LYS A 755 6.59 -23.38 -27.07
CA LYS A 755 6.80 -24.28 -25.92
C LYS A 755 6.44 -23.63 -24.57
N ASP A 756 6.85 -22.38 -24.39
CA ASP A 756 6.85 -21.67 -23.11
C ASP A 756 5.85 -20.49 -23.07
N GLY A 757 5.32 -20.06 -24.21
CA GLY A 757 4.32 -18.99 -24.31
C GLY A 757 2.89 -19.46 -24.00
N ILE A 758 1.98 -18.50 -23.82
CA ILE A 758 0.54 -18.76 -23.67
C ILE A 758 -0.01 -19.16 -25.05
N THR A 759 -0.85 -20.19 -25.12
CA THR A 759 -1.55 -20.58 -26.36
C THR A 759 -2.33 -19.38 -26.90
N MET A 760 -1.80 -18.74 -27.95
CA MET A 760 -2.49 -17.66 -28.66
C MET A 760 -3.39 -18.29 -29.72
N SER A 761 -4.70 -18.04 -29.67
CA SER A 761 -5.70 -18.65 -30.56
C SER A 761 -5.50 -18.32 -32.05
N ASP A 762 -4.77 -17.25 -32.35
CA ASP A 762 -4.74 -16.62 -33.68
C ASP A 762 -3.40 -16.84 -34.42
N ILE A 763 -2.51 -17.68 -33.88
CA ILE A 763 -1.18 -17.92 -34.45
C ILE A 763 -1.08 -19.35 -34.94
N ASP A 764 -0.80 -19.51 -36.23
CA ASP A 764 -0.48 -20.80 -36.83
C ASP A 764 0.92 -21.27 -36.37
N PRO A 765 1.03 -22.33 -35.54
CA PRO A 765 2.31 -22.82 -35.06
C PRO A 765 3.18 -23.39 -36.18
N ALA A 766 2.57 -23.86 -37.28
CA ALA A 766 3.31 -24.34 -38.43
C ALA A 766 4.10 -23.16 -39.00
N LEU A 767 3.43 -22.11 -39.45
CA LEU A 767 4.07 -20.91 -40.01
C LEU A 767 5.25 -20.41 -39.16
N VAL A 768 5.08 -20.33 -37.83
CA VAL A 768 6.16 -19.89 -36.91
C VAL A 768 7.38 -20.82 -36.96
N LEU A 769 7.20 -22.14 -37.02
CA LEU A 769 8.31 -23.10 -37.14
C LEU A 769 8.93 -23.08 -38.55
N GLU A 770 8.16 -22.74 -39.59
CA GLU A 770 8.67 -22.56 -40.96
C GLU A 770 9.62 -21.36 -41.02
N GLU A 771 9.20 -20.22 -40.46
CA GLU A 771 10.06 -19.03 -40.35
C GLU A 771 11.34 -19.31 -39.53
N ALA A 772 11.23 -20.13 -38.47
CA ALA A 772 12.39 -20.56 -37.69
C ALA A 772 13.34 -21.43 -38.53
N LEU A 773 12.80 -22.39 -39.29
CA LEU A 773 13.59 -23.26 -40.16
C LEU A 773 14.31 -22.48 -41.25
N GLU A 774 13.60 -21.57 -41.93
CA GLU A 774 14.16 -20.69 -42.95
C GLU A 774 15.36 -19.91 -42.41
N SER A 775 15.24 -19.34 -41.20
CA SER A 775 16.35 -18.63 -40.56
C SER A 775 17.56 -19.52 -40.26
N VAL A 776 17.36 -20.81 -39.95
CA VAL A 776 18.45 -21.74 -39.68
C VAL A 776 19.10 -22.24 -40.96
N GLU A 777 18.30 -22.57 -41.98
CA GLU A 777 18.79 -23.03 -43.29
C GLU A 777 19.63 -21.94 -43.97
N LEU A 778 19.14 -20.70 -44.00
CA LEU A 778 19.90 -19.56 -44.53
C LEU A 778 21.25 -19.39 -43.81
N ALA A 779 21.29 -19.54 -42.48
CA ALA A 779 22.55 -19.45 -41.74
C ALA A 779 23.51 -20.60 -42.07
N LEU A 780 23.01 -21.83 -42.21
CA LEU A 780 23.84 -22.98 -42.52
C LEU A 780 24.37 -22.93 -43.96
N ASP A 781 23.58 -22.43 -44.91
CA ASP A 781 24.01 -22.27 -46.30
C ASP A 781 25.10 -21.21 -46.45
N GLU A 782 25.01 -20.10 -45.71
CA GLU A 782 25.98 -19.00 -45.79
C GLU A 782 27.27 -19.27 -44.98
N PHE A 783 27.14 -19.87 -43.79
CA PHE A 783 28.24 -20.01 -42.83
C PHE A 783 28.77 -21.44 -42.65
N GLY A 784 28.07 -22.47 -43.16
CA GLY A 784 28.38 -23.88 -42.90
C GLY A 784 29.75 -24.36 -43.39
N ASP A 785 30.23 -23.78 -44.51
CA ASP A 785 31.53 -24.11 -45.10
C ASP A 785 32.69 -23.24 -44.60
N GLN A 786 32.39 -22.22 -43.79
CA GLN A 786 33.39 -21.27 -43.31
C GLN A 786 34.29 -21.89 -42.23
N ARG A 787 35.59 -21.60 -42.32
CA ARG A 787 36.60 -22.17 -41.42
C ARG A 787 36.96 -21.18 -40.30
N GLY A 788 36.38 -21.39 -39.13
CA GLY A 788 36.76 -20.72 -37.88
C GLY A 788 36.21 -21.46 -36.66
N PRO A 789 36.95 -21.57 -35.54
CA PRO A 789 36.50 -22.34 -34.37
C PRO A 789 35.18 -21.85 -33.76
N GLY A 790 34.97 -20.53 -33.71
CA GLY A 790 33.71 -19.94 -33.23
C GLY A 790 32.52 -20.15 -34.18
N ILE A 791 32.74 -20.02 -35.49
CA ILE A 791 31.69 -20.25 -36.50
C ILE A 791 31.29 -21.72 -36.56
N ARG A 792 32.26 -22.64 -36.42
CA ARG A 792 31.99 -24.08 -36.35
C ARG A 792 31.06 -24.43 -35.19
N TYR A 793 31.35 -23.89 -34.00
CA TYR A 793 30.50 -24.10 -32.82
C TYR A 793 29.09 -23.53 -33.00
N LEU A 794 28.96 -22.34 -33.60
CA LEU A 794 27.66 -21.75 -33.92
C LEU A 794 26.88 -22.58 -34.95
N CYS A 795 27.54 -23.06 -36.01
CA CYS A 795 26.92 -23.94 -37.01
C CYS A 795 26.48 -25.27 -36.40
N THR A 796 27.22 -25.82 -35.45
CA THR A 796 26.78 -26.98 -34.66
C THR A 796 25.48 -26.66 -33.92
N ASN A 797 25.42 -25.56 -33.19
CA ASN A 797 24.21 -25.19 -32.44
C ASN A 797 23.01 -24.95 -33.37
N LEU A 798 23.24 -24.38 -34.56
CA LEU A 798 22.24 -24.26 -35.61
C LEU A 798 21.76 -25.63 -36.13
N LYS A 799 22.63 -26.62 -36.29
CA LYS A 799 22.24 -28.00 -36.65
C LYS A 799 21.39 -28.66 -35.56
N VAL A 800 21.73 -28.43 -34.29
CA VAL A 800 20.93 -28.89 -33.14
C VAL A 800 19.54 -28.23 -33.15
N GLU A 801 19.50 -26.91 -33.38
CA GLU A 801 18.25 -26.16 -33.47
C GLU A 801 17.39 -26.63 -34.66
N ARG A 802 17.99 -26.90 -35.83
CA ARG A 802 17.31 -27.48 -37.00
C ARG A 802 16.65 -28.82 -36.67
N ALA A 803 17.38 -29.72 -36.02
CA ALA A 803 16.84 -31.00 -35.59
C ALA A 803 15.67 -30.83 -34.60
N ALA A 804 15.77 -29.86 -33.69
CA ALA A 804 14.69 -29.55 -32.76
C ALA A 804 13.45 -29.01 -33.49
N ILE A 805 13.60 -28.12 -34.48
CA ILE A 805 12.50 -27.54 -35.25
C ILE A 805 11.74 -28.64 -36.02
N TYR A 806 12.44 -29.51 -36.75
CA TYR A 806 11.79 -30.65 -37.44
C TYR A 806 11.10 -31.59 -36.46
N GLY A 807 11.70 -31.84 -35.29
CA GLY A 807 11.08 -32.62 -34.22
C GLY A 807 9.76 -32.03 -33.74
N PHE A 808 9.72 -30.70 -33.52
CA PHE A 808 8.49 -29.99 -33.16
C PHE A 808 7.46 -30.04 -34.29
N ARG A 809 7.88 -29.91 -35.55
CA ARG A 809 7.00 -30.04 -36.72
C ARG A 809 6.36 -31.41 -36.84
N ALA A 810 7.13 -32.49 -36.67
CA ALA A 810 6.59 -33.85 -36.70
C ALA A 810 5.49 -34.02 -35.64
N VAL A 811 5.77 -33.57 -34.42
CA VAL A 811 4.82 -33.68 -33.29
C VAL A 811 3.61 -32.78 -33.48
N GLN A 812 3.77 -31.60 -34.08
CA GLN A 812 2.65 -30.70 -34.38
C GLN A 812 1.75 -31.26 -35.49
N CYS A 813 2.33 -31.70 -36.63
CA CYS A 813 1.56 -32.28 -37.74
C CYS A 813 0.70 -33.47 -37.25
N LEU A 814 1.24 -34.24 -36.30
CA LEU A 814 0.52 -35.33 -35.65
C LEU A 814 -0.69 -34.86 -34.83
N LEU A 815 -0.55 -33.75 -34.09
CA LEU A 815 -1.63 -33.16 -33.29
C LEU A 815 -2.71 -32.51 -34.15
N ASP A 816 -2.32 -31.88 -35.26
CA ASP A 816 -3.23 -31.21 -36.19
C ASP A 816 -4.00 -32.22 -37.07
N GLY A 817 -3.74 -33.52 -36.92
CA GLY A 817 -4.42 -34.58 -37.66
C GLY A 817 -3.96 -34.73 -39.12
N SER A 818 -2.77 -34.23 -39.44
CA SER A 818 -2.18 -34.28 -40.79
C SER A 818 -1.91 -35.71 -41.27
N GLN A 819 -1.57 -35.86 -42.55
CA GLN A 819 -1.31 -37.18 -43.13
C GLN A 819 -0.10 -37.84 -42.46
N LEU A 820 -0.21 -39.14 -42.17
CA LEU A 820 0.88 -39.89 -41.50
C LEU A 820 2.18 -39.94 -42.32
N ALA A 821 2.10 -39.81 -43.64
CA ALA A 821 3.26 -39.70 -44.50
C ALA A 821 4.04 -38.42 -44.23
N GLU A 822 3.35 -37.30 -44.04
CA GLU A 822 3.94 -35.99 -43.75
C GLU A 822 4.58 -35.95 -42.35
N VAL A 823 3.90 -36.49 -41.33
CA VAL A 823 4.50 -36.65 -39.98
C VAL A 823 5.79 -37.45 -40.05
N TRP A 824 5.80 -38.52 -40.85
CA TRP A 824 6.95 -39.39 -41.01
C TRP A 824 8.11 -38.70 -41.75
N GLN A 825 7.82 -37.90 -42.78
CA GLN A 825 8.83 -37.10 -43.49
C GLN A 825 9.53 -36.12 -42.53
N PHE A 826 8.78 -35.39 -41.70
CA PHE A 826 9.39 -34.49 -40.71
C PHE A 826 10.18 -35.24 -39.63
N TYR A 827 9.74 -36.46 -39.25
CA TYR A 827 10.50 -37.33 -38.37
C TYR A 827 11.85 -37.74 -38.97
N GLU A 828 11.86 -38.19 -40.22
CA GLU A 828 13.07 -38.57 -40.94
C GLU A 828 14.04 -37.39 -41.06
N ALA A 829 13.54 -36.19 -41.39
CA ALA A 829 14.33 -34.96 -41.43
C ALA A 829 14.94 -34.61 -40.06
N ALA A 830 14.19 -34.78 -38.96
CA ALA A 830 14.71 -34.59 -37.60
C ALA A 830 15.77 -35.63 -37.24
N ARG A 831 15.58 -36.89 -37.64
CA ARG A 831 16.53 -37.99 -37.42
C ARG A 831 17.83 -37.76 -38.17
N GLU A 832 17.78 -37.36 -39.43
CA GLU A 832 18.97 -37.07 -40.22
C GLU A 832 19.72 -35.84 -39.69
N SER A 833 18.98 -34.78 -39.35
CA SER A 833 19.56 -33.55 -38.79
C SER A 833 20.22 -33.80 -37.42
N SER A 834 19.58 -34.58 -36.54
CA SER A 834 20.16 -34.92 -35.23
C SER A 834 21.41 -35.78 -35.37
N ARG A 835 21.43 -36.78 -36.26
CA ARG A 835 22.64 -37.58 -36.55
C ARG A 835 23.79 -36.69 -37.02
N THR A 836 23.51 -35.80 -37.97
CA THR A 836 24.51 -34.84 -38.47
C THR A 836 25.05 -33.95 -37.35
N ALA A 837 24.18 -33.49 -36.45
CA ALA A 837 24.57 -32.70 -35.29
C ALA A 837 25.47 -33.49 -34.33
N VAL A 838 25.11 -34.73 -33.98
CA VAL A 838 25.90 -35.63 -33.09
C VAL A 838 27.31 -35.86 -33.67
N TYR A 839 27.43 -36.12 -34.97
CA TYR A 839 28.75 -36.31 -35.58
C TYR A 839 29.57 -35.02 -35.67
N SER A 840 28.92 -33.85 -35.72
CA SER A 840 29.58 -32.56 -35.81
C SER A 840 30.00 -31.97 -34.45
N ALA A 841 29.29 -32.33 -33.39
CA ALA A 841 29.70 -32.07 -32.02
C ALA A 841 29.10 -33.09 -31.07
N ASP A 842 29.94 -33.52 -30.14
CA ASP A 842 29.61 -34.43 -29.06
C ASP A 842 28.78 -33.69 -27.99
N THR A 843 27.56 -33.29 -28.38
CA THR A 843 26.64 -32.50 -27.56
C THR A 843 25.45 -33.37 -27.15
N TYR A 844 25.20 -33.42 -25.85
CA TYR A 844 24.06 -34.14 -25.28
C TYR A 844 22.72 -33.74 -25.93
N PHE A 845 22.53 -32.45 -26.26
CA PHE A 845 21.27 -31.95 -26.83
C PHE A 845 20.90 -32.58 -28.18
N ALA A 846 21.89 -32.89 -29.03
CA ALA A 846 21.64 -33.56 -30.30
C ALA A 846 21.12 -35.00 -30.08
N ILE A 847 21.71 -35.71 -29.11
CA ILE A 847 21.29 -37.06 -28.72
C ILE A 847 19.91 -37.02 -28.06
N ASP A 848 19.65 -36.05 -27.18
CA ASP A 848 18.34 -35.89 -26.55
C ASP A 848 17.22 -35.72 -27.59
N ILE A 849 17.47 -34.98 -28.69
CA ILE A 849 16.53 -34.84 -29.81
C ILE A 849 16.22 -36.18 -30.47
N SER A 850 17.24 -36.99 -30.72
CA SER A 850 17.06 -38.33 -31.30
C SER A 850 16.22 -39.26 -30.41
N VAL A 851 16.16 -39.00 -29.11
CA VAL A 851 15.34 -39.77 -28.16
C VAL A 851 13.93 -39.18 -28.02
N TRP A 852 13.78 -37.86 -27.91
CA TRP A 852 12.50 -37.27 -27.54
C TRP A 852 11.49 -37.19 -28.68
N VAL A 853 11.95 -36.95 -29.90
CA VAL A 853 11.06 -36.86 -31.06
C VAL A 853 10.33 -38.18 -31.28
N PRO A 854 11.01 -39.34 -31.44
CA PRO A 854 10.30 -40.61 -31.62
C PRO A 854 9.45 -40.99 -30.41
N ASN A 855 9.91 -40.66 -29.20
CA ASN A 855 9.13 -40.88 -27.99
C ASN A 855 7.79 -40.13 -28.01
N ASP A 856 7.79 -38.86 -28.41
CA ASP A 856 6.58 -38.03 -28.40
C ASP A 856 5.61 -38.44 -29.52
N LEU A 857 6.11 -39.00 -30.62
CA LEU A 857 5.28 -39.60 -31.68
C LEU A 857 4.62 -40.91 -31.21
N LEU A 858 5.34 -41.76 -30.47
CA LEU A 858 4.80 -43.00 -29.89
C LEU A 858 3.77 -42.74 -28.79
N ASP A 859 4.01 -41.73 -27.94
CA ASP A 859 3.11 -41.40 -26.82
C ASP A 859 1.73 -40.91 -27.29
N LYS A 860 1.67 -40.27 -28.47
CA LYS A 860 0.47 -39.60 -28.99
C LYS A 860 -0.35 -40.43 -29.97
N LYS A 861 0.23 -41.45 -30.61
CA LYS A 861 -0.46 -42.25 -31.64
C LYS A 861 0.08 -43.67 -31.73
N SER A 862 -0.80 -44.60 -32.09
CA SER A 862 -0.42 -45.95 -32.50
C SER A 862 0.05 -45.97 -33.96
N TRP A 863 1.21 -46.57 -34.19
CA TRP A 863 1.83 -46.68 -35.50
C TRP A 863 1.74 -48.11 -36.04
N GLU A 864 1.88 -48.27 -37.36
CA GLU A 864 2.06 -49.58 -37.98
C GLU A 864 3.25 -50.32 -37.39
N THR A 865 3.19 -51.66 -37.34
CA THR A 865 4.19 -52.50 -36.64
C THR A 865 5.64 -52.21 -37.04
N THR A 866 5.89 -51.92 -38.32
CA THR A 866 7.22 -51.56 -38.85
C THR A 866 7.68 -50.20 -38.32
N LYS A 867 6.88 -49.15 -38.51
CA LYS A 867 7.18 -47.79 -38.03
C LYS A 867 7.29 -47.72 -36.51
N HIS A 868 6.45 -48.45 -35.80
CA HIS A 868 6.54 -48.59 -34.34
C HIS A 868 7.89 -49.19 -33.94
N ALA A 869 8.33 -50.26 -34.59
CA ALA A 869 9.63 -50.88 -34.30
C ALA A 869 10.80 -49.93 -34.59
N GLU A 870 10.74 -49.14 -35.67
CA GLU A 870 11.77 -48.14 -35.98
C GLU A 870 11.87 -47.04 -34.91
N LEU A 871 10.73 -46.47 -34.49
CA LEU A 871 10.71 -45.45 -33.44
C LEU A 871 11.27 -45.99 -32.11
N VAL A 872 10.96 -47.23 -31.75
CA VAL A 872 11.51 -47.89 -30.55
C VAL A 872 13.01 -48.11 -30.69
N ALA A 873 13.48 -48.57 -31.85
CA ALA A 873 14.90 -48.81 -32.10
C ALA A 873 15.72 -47.51 -32.00
N ASP A 874 15.22 -46.42 -32.56
CA ASP A 874 15.89 -45.11 -32.51
C ASP A 874 15.95 -44.55 -31.08
N ILE A 875 14.91 -44.74 -30.26
CA ILE A 875 14.92 -44.37 -28.83
C ILE A 875 16.03 -45.13 -28.09
N LEU A 876 16.12 -46.45 -28.29
CA LEU A 876 17.10 -47.29 -27.59
C LEU A 876 18.53 -46.98 -28.04
N ASP A 877 18.78 -46.83 -29.35
CA ASP A 877 20.08 -46.40 -29.89
C ASP A 877 20.50 -45.03 -29.33
N GLY A 878 19.56 -44.08 -29.23
CA GLY A 878 19.83 -42.77 -28.63
C GLY A 878 20.22 -42.86 -27.15
N LEU A 879 19.57 -43.71 -26.36
CA LEU A 879 19.91 -43.93 -24.95
C LEU A 879 21.28 -44.62 -24.78
N ASP A 880 21.60 -45.60 -25.61
CA ASP A 880 22.85 -46.37 -25.54
C ASP A 880 24.10 -45.52 -25.90
N ARG A 881 23.92 -44.44 -26.67
CA ARG A 881 25.00 -43.51 -27.05
C ARG A 881 25.41 -42.53 -25.96
N VAL A 882 24.62 -42.38 -24.89
CA VAL A 882 24.90 -41.39 -23.85
C VAL A 882 25.98 -41.92 -22.89
N ASP A 883 27.15 -41.27 -22.91
CA ASP A 883 28.18 -41.50 -21.89
C ASP A 883 27.92 -40.64 -20.65
N MET A 884 27.36 -41.27 -19.61
CA MET A 884 27.04 -40.60 -18.34
C MET A 884 28.27 -39.96 -17.66
N ALA A 885 29.49 -40.45 -17.92
CA ALA A 885 30.70 -39.89 -17.32
C ALA A 885 31.01 -38.48 -17.85
N GLN A 886 30.63 -38.19 -19.11
CA GLN A 886 30.92 -36.93 -19.79
C GLN A 886 29.85 -35.85 -19.59
N LEU A 887 28.66 -36.24 -19.12
CA LEU A 887 27.58 -35.29 -18.84
C LEU A 887 27.89 -34.43 -17.61
N ASP A 888 27.62 -33.13 -17.73
CA ASP A 888 27.57 -32.23 -16.57
C ASP A 888 26.35 -32.55 -15.66
N PRO A 889 26.31 -32.07 -14.40
CA PRO A 889 25.22 -32.38 -13.47
C PRO A 889 23.82 -32.05 -14.00
N ASP A 890 23.66 -30.94 -14.73
CA ASP A 890 22.36 -30.51 -15.26
C ASP A 890 21.91 -31.39 -16.43
N GLN A 891 22.85 -31.79 -17.29
CA GLN A 891 22.63 -32.73 -18.38
C GLN A 891 22.29 -34.14 -17.86
N ARG A 892 22.93 -34.60 -16.78
CA ARG A 892 22.60 -35.88 -16.13
C ARG A 892 21.16 -35.90 -15.62
N GLU A 893 20.73 -34.82 -14.95
CA GLU A 893 19.32 -34.71 -14.53
C GLU A 893 18.37 -34.73 -15.74
N GLN A 894 18.68 -33.97 -16.80
CA GLN A 894 17.86 -33.97 -18.02
C GLN A 894 17.76 -35.35 -18.66
N TYR A 895 18.87 -36.08 -18.72
CA TYR A 895 18.94 -37.44 -19.26
C TYR A 895 18.09 -38.42 -18.47
N GLU A 896 18.21 -38.43 -17.15
CA GLU A 896 17.42 -39.35 -16.34
C GLU A 896 15.92 -38.99 -16.37
N ARG A 897 15.56 -37.70 -16.42
CA ARG A 897 14.18 -37.26 -16.68
C ARG A 897 13.68 -37.75 -18.04
N ARG A 898 14.52 -37.77 -19.07
CA ARG A 898 14.20 -38.31 -20.39
C ARG A 898 13.94 -39.82 -20.31
N ARG A 899 14.78 -40.58 -19.61
CA ARG A 899 14.60 -42.03 -19.39
C ARG A 899 13.28 -42.35 -18.71
N VAL A 900 12.84 -41.56 -17.73
CA VAL A 900 11.52 -41.73 -17.10
C VAL A 900 10.38 -41.55 -18.12
N LYS A 901 10.46 -40.53 -18.99
CA LYS A 901 9.45 -40.28 -20.03
C LYS A 901 9.39 -41.44 -21.03
N VAL A 902 10.55 -41.87 -21.51
CA VAL A 902 10.71 -43.03 -22.41
C VAL A 902 10.12 -44.31 -21.81
N ALA A 903 10.45 -44.59 -20.54
CA ALA A 903 9.99 -45.77 -19.86
C ALA A 903 8.45 -45.81 -19.74
N LYS A 904 7.79 -44.66 -19.59
CA LYS A 904 6.34 -44.56 -19.60
C LYS A 904 5.76 -44.88 -20.98
N THR A 905 6.29 -44.29 -22.05
CA THR A 905 5.81 -44.50 -23.42
C THR A 905 6.00 -45.94 -23.87
N LEU A 906 7.14 -46.56 -23.53
CA LEU A 906 7.44 -47.96 -23.85
C LEU A 906 6.84 -48.98 -22.87
N GLN A 907 6.11 -48.52 -21.84
CA GLN A 907 5.59 -49.35 -20.74
C GLN A 907 6.67 -50.23 -20.05
N ASN A 908 7.92 -49.74 -20.02
CA ASN A 908 9.05 -50.46 -19.44
C ASN A 908 9.20 -50.10 -17.94
N HIS A 909 8.57 -50.90 -17.08
CA HIS A 909 8.60 -50.68 -15.63
C HIS A 909 10.00 -50.73 -15.00
N LYS A 910 10.91 -51.55 -15.55
CA LYS A 910 12.29 -51.65 -15.03
C LYS A 910 13.06 -50.36 -15.31
N LEU A 911 13.06 -49.91 -16.57
CA LEU A 911 13.72 -48.66 -16.96
C LEU A 911 13.21 -47.46 -16.17
N LYS A 912 11.89 -47.42 -15.91
CA LYS A 912 11.26 -46.34 -15.12
C LYS A 912 11.77 -46.33 -13.68
N ARG A 913 11.81 -47.49 -13.02
CA ARG A 913 12.29 -47.64 -11.64
C ARG A 913 13.77 -47.27 -11.52
N ASP A 914 14.59 -47.77 -12.45
CA ASP A 914 16.03 -47.51 -12.47
C ASP A 914 16.32 -46.01 -12.65
N ALA A 915 15.60 -45.33 -13.57
CA ALA A 915 15.76 -43.90 -13.82
C ALA A 915 15.28 -43.01 -12.65
N LEU A 916 14.17 -43.38 -12.00
CA LEU A 916 13.69 -42.66 -10.80
C LEU A 916 14.65 -42.83 -9.62
N GLN A 917 15.20 -44.03 -9.43
CA GLN A 917 16.21 -44.29 -8.39
C GLN A 917 17.52 -43.55 -8.69
N ALA A 918 17.94 -43.48 -9.96
CA ALA A 918 19.10 -42.68 -10.36
C ALA A 918 18.90 -41.20 -10.06
N LEU A 919 17.73 -40.62 -10.37
CA LEU A 919 17.41 -39.23 -10.01
C LEU A 919 17.41 -39.00 -8.50
N GLN A 920 16.89 -39.95 -7.71
CA GLN A 920 16.92 -39.88 -6.24
C GLN A 920 18.35 -39.94 -5.69
N ASN A 921 19.19 -40.86 -6.21
CA ASN A 921 20.59 -40.96 -5.82
C ASN A 921 21.40 -39.71 -6.18
N LEU A 922 21.02 -39.01 -7.24
CA LEU A 922 21.60 -37.71 -7.63
C LEU A 922 21.15 -36.56 -6.71
N GLY A 923 20.22 -36.79 -5.78
CA GLY A 923 19.57 -35.72 -5.01
C GLY A 923 18.75 -34.78 -5.90
N SER A 924 18.34 -35.24 -7.09
CA SER A 924 17.60 -34.40 -8.03
C SER A 924 16.18 -34.17 -7.50
N LYS A 925 15.87 -32.90 -7.25
CA LYS A 925 14.52 -32.44 -6.88
C LYS A 925 13.46 -32.89 -7.90
N ALA A 926 13.81 -32.94 -9.19
CA ALA A 926 12.92 -33.45 -10.23
C ALA A 926 12.62 -34.95 -10.06
N GLY A 927 13.57 -35.74 -9.58
CA GLY A 927 13.38 -37.15 -9.22
C GLY A 927 12.35 -37.33 -8.11
N ILE A 928 12.50 -36.58 -7.02
CA ILE A 928 11.57 -36.60 -5.88
C ILE A 928 10.16 -36.21 -6.35
N PHE A 929 10.04 -35.16 -7.17
CA PHE A 929 8.77 -34.73 -7.74
C PHE A 929 8.12 -35.80 -8.65
N LEU A 930 8.90 -36.43 -9.54
CA LEU A 930 8.38 -37.45 -10.46
C LEU A 930 7.95 -38.72 -9.71
N ALA A 931 8.69 -39.13 -8.67
CA ALA A 931 8.32 -40.22 -7.78
C ALA A 931 7.02 -39.90 -7.02
N ALA A 932 6.88 -38.69 -6.47
CA ALA A 932 5.65 -38.25 -5.82
C ALA A 932 4.43 -38.24 -6.78
N ARG A 933 4.64 -37.86 -8.04
CA ARG A 933 3.61 -37.95 -9.08
C ARG A 933 3.26 -39.38 -9.48
N GLU A 934 4.14 -40.35 -9.32
CA GLU A 934 3.81 -41.75 -9.58
C GLU A 934 2.84 -42.31 -8.52
N ILE A 935 2.98 -41.86 -7.26
CA ILE A 935 2.11 -42.28 -6.17
C ILE A 935 0.67 -41.79 -6.38
N ALA A 936 0.48 -40.48 -6.61
CA ALA A 936 -0.86 -39.86 -6.64
C ALA A 936 -1.34 -39.31 -7.99
N GLY A 937 -0.50 -39.32 -9.03
CA GLY A 937 -0.87 -38.85 -10.36
C GLY A 937 -0.93 -37.32 -10.46
N SER A 938 -2.10 -36.78 -10.82
CA SER A 938 -2.34 -35.34 -10.94
C SER A 938 -3.38 -34.90 -9.93
N LEU A 939 -2.94 -34.08 -8.95
CA LEU A 939 -3.79 -33.54 -7.89
C LEU A 939 -4.40 -32.19 -8.31
N PHE A 940 -5.27 -32.21 -9.32
CA PHE A 940 -6.04 -31.04 -9.75
C PHE A 940 -7.39 -31.46 -10.36
N GLY A 941 -8.40 -30.60 -10.23
CA GLY A 941 -9.72 -30.81 -10.82
C GLY A 941 -10.74 -29.81 -10.27
N ASN A 942 -11.90 -29.72 -10.95
CA ASN A 942 -13.02 -28.86 -10.53
C ASN A 942 -14.08 -29.62 -9.72
N ASN A 943 -13.95 -30.94 -9.58
CA ASN A 943 -14.85 -31.77 -8.79
C ASN A 943 -14.20 -32.15 -7.46
N SER A 944 -14.96 -32.64 -6.49
CA SER A 944 -14.38 -33.19 -5.26
C SER A 944 -13.48 -34.40 -5.56
N PRO A 945 -12.29 -34.51 -4.91
CA PRO A 945 -11.39 -35.64 -5.05
C PRO A 945 -12.07 -36.94 -4.60
N LYS A 946 -11.78 -38.06 -5.30
CA LYS A 946 -12.28 -39.38 -4.90
C LYS A 946 -11.55 -39.84 -3.63
N SER A 947 -12.16 -40.72 -2.84
CA SER A 947 -11.53 -41.29 -1.63
C SER A 947 -10.14 -41.88 -1.89
N LEU A 948 -9.97 -42.57 -3.02
CA LEU A 948 -8.69 -43.11 -3.48
C LEU A 948 -7.63 -42.02 -3.74
N ASP A 949 -8.03 -40.83 -4.20
CA ASP A 949 -7.10 -39.73 -4.48
C ASP A 949 -6.60 -39.09 -3.18
N ILE A 950 -7.46 -39.04 -2.14
CA ILE A 950 -7.10 -38.56 -0.81
C ILE A 950 -6.10 -39.51 -0.13
N GLU A 951 -6.31 -40.83 -0.23
CA GLU A 951 -5.36 -41.83 0.30
C GLU A 951 -3.99 -41.72 -0.37
N LYS A 952 -3.97 -41.57 -1.69
CA LYS A 952 -2.72 -41.37 -2.45
C LYS A 952 -2.05 -40.03 -2.12
N ALA A 953 -2.82 -38.96 -1.92
CA ALA A 953 -2.27 -37.68 -1.48
C ALA A 953 -1.60 -37.79 -0.10
N SER A 954 -2.18 -38.57 0.82
CA SER A 954 -1.58 -38.86 2.13
C SER A 954 -0.23 -39.59 2.00
N GLN A 955 -0.15 -40.58 1.10
CA GLN A 955 1.12 -41.28 0.80
C GLN A 955 2.18 -40.32 0.23
N VAL A 956 1.78 -39.36 -0.62
CA VAL A 956 2.68 -38.33 -1.14
C VAL A 956 3.19 -37.41 -0.03
N VAL A 957 2.32 -36.96 0.88
CA VAL A 957 2.74 -36.12 2.01
C VAL A 957 3.76 -36.86 2.87
N SER A 958 3.51 -38.14 3.19
CA SER A 958 4.47 -38.96 3.95
C SER A 958 5.82 -39.08 3.23
N PHE A 959 5.82 -39.42 1.93
CA PHE A 959 7.02 -39.58 1.14
C PHE A 959 7.83 -38.27 1.02
N MET A 960 7.18 -37.15 0.72
CA MET A 960 7.89 -35.87 0.51
C MET A 960 8.40 -35.26 1.80
N ASN A 961 7.79 -35.57 2.95
CA ASN A 961 8.28 -35.13 4.25
C ASN A 961 9.62 -35.77 4.64
N GLU A 962 9.92 -36.99 4.17
CA GLU A 962 11.23 -37.64 4.38
C GLU A 962 12.38 -36.83 3.74
N TYR A 963 12.10 -36.12 2.65
CA TYR A 963 13.07 -35.31 1.90
C TYR A 963 12.87 -33.80 2.06
N LYS A 964 12.20 -33.36 3.15
CA LYS A 964 11.79 -31.95 3.36
C LYS A 964 12.95 -30.94 3.23
N SER A 965 14.14 -31.29 3.72
CA SER A 965 15.33 -30.43 3.64
C SER A 965 15.79 -30.19 2.21
N GLU A 966 15.72 -31.20 1.34
CA GLU A 966 16.17 -31.15 -0.05
C GLU A 966 15.18 -30.40 -0.97
N ILE A 967 13.87 -30.58 -0.72
CA ILE A 967 12.81 -29.96 -1.53
C ILE A 967 12.49 -28.52 -1.14
N SER A 968 12.95 -28.04 0.01
CA SER A 968 12.71 -26.68 0.54
C SER A 968 13.08 -25.53 -0.42
N LYS A 969 13.93 -25.82 -1.41
CA LYS A 969 14.40 -24.86 -2.43
C LYS A 969 13.91 -25.20 -3.85
N ASP A 970 12.89 -26.03 -4.02
CA ASP A 970 12.31 -26.35 -5.34
C ASP A 970 10.81 -26.04 -5.39
N ALA A 971 10.45 -25.05 -6.20
CA ALA A 971 9.07 -24.60 -6.32
C ALA A 971 8.12 -25.69 -6.86
N ARG A 972 8.58 -26.65 -7.69
CA ARG A 972 7.73 -27.71 -8.25
C ARG A 972 7.34 -28.70 -7.16
N CYS A 973 8.32 -29.12 -6.36
CA CYS A 973 8.10 -30.01 -5.22
C CYS A 973 7.19 -29.37 -4.18
N LEU A 974 7.47 -28.13 -3.79
CA LEU A 974 6.65 -27.42 -2.79
C LEU A 974 5.22 -27.18 -3.27
N ASN A 975 5.02 -26.79 -4.54
CA ASN A 975 3.68 -26.64 -5.10
C ASN A 975 2.89 -27.97 -5.13
N TYR A 976 3.56 -29.08 -5.41
CA TYR A 976 2.90 -30.39 -5.42
C TYR A 976 2.58 -30.89 -4.01
N LEU A 977 3.50 -30.69 -3.07
CA LEU A 977 3.28 -30.95 -1.65
C LEU A 977 2.13 -30.11 -1.10
N LEU A 978 2.07 -28.82 -1.45
CA LEU A 978 0.97 -27.91 -1.09
C LEU A 978 -0.38 -28.47 -1.55
N ARG A 979 -0.48 -28.93 -2.81
CA ARG A 979 -1.71 -29.54 -3.34
C ARG A 979 -2.07 -30.85 -2.64
N ALA A 980 -1.09 -31.69 -2.34
CA ALA A 980 -1.32 -32.94 -1.63
C ALA A 980 -1.83 -32.69 -0.20
N LEU A 981 -1.17 -31.80 0.54
CA LEU A 981 -1.57 -31.42 1.89
C LEU A 981 -2.94 -30.74 1.91
N TRP A 982 -3.23 -29.89 0.93
CA TRP A 982 -4.55 -29.27 0.77
C TRP A 982 -5.65 -30.32 0.52
N CYS A 983 -5.37 -31.30 -0.35
CA CYS A 983 -6.31 -32.37 -0.66
C CYS A 983 -6.62 -33.25 0.57
N VAL A 984 -5.61 -33.51 1.40
CA VAL A 984 -5.76 -34.28 2.65
C VAL A 984 -6.56 -33.48 3.69
N SER A 985 -6.22 -32.21 3.88
CA SER A 985 -6.81 -31.36 4.93
C SER A 985 -8.24 -30.90 4.62
N THR A 986 -8.55 -30.57 3.36
CA THR A 986 -9.84 -29.97 2.97
C THR A 986 -10.77 -30.92 2.23
N LYS A 987 -10.28 -32.10 1.81
CA LYS A 987 -10.99 -33.01 0.89
C LYS A 987 -11.46 -32.31 -0.39
N SER A 988 -10.72 -31.29 -0.84
CA SER A 988 -10.98 -30.49 -2.05
C SER A 988 -9.68 -30.21 -2.81
N TYR A 989 -9.77 -29.84 -4.09
CA TYR A 989 -8.59 -29.39 -4.85
C TYR A 989 -8.36 -27.88 -4.63
N LEU A 990 -7.10 -27.50 -4.42
CA LEU A 990 -6.70 -26.09 -4.24
C LEU A 990 -7.07 -25.25 -5.48
N PHE A 991 -7.89 -24.21 -5.28
CA PHE A 991 -8.49 -23.37 -6.33
C PHE A 991 -9.32 -24.13 -7.41
N GLY A 992 -9.82 -25.34 -7.11
CA GLY A 992 -10.60 -26.13 -8.08
C GLY A 992 -11.96 -25.52 -8.42
N THR A 993 -12.64 -24.96 -7.42
CA THR A 993 -13.91 -24.24 -7.58
C THR A 993 -13.90 -22.94 -6.80
N GLU A 994 -14.80 -22.03 -7.13
CA GLU A 994 -15.14 -20.93 -6.23
C GLU A 994 -15.67 -21.49 -4.90
N ARG A 995 -15.46 -20.73 -3.82
CA ARG A 995 -15.96 -21.06 -2.47
C ARG A 995 -15.48 -22.42 -1.96
N SER A 996 -14.25 -22.81 -2.32
CA SER A 996 -13.61 -24.02 -1.80
C SER A 996 -13.41 -23.96 -0.28
N PRO A 997 -13.53 -25.08 0.46
CA PRO A 997 -13.35 -25.10 1.90
C PRO A 997 -11.91 -24.75 2.32
N LEU A 998 -11.77 -24.21 3.53
CA LEU A 998 -10.48 -23.99 4.18
C LEU A 998 -10.17 -25.08 5.20
N PRO A 999 -8.89 -25.39 5.48
CA PRO A 999 -8.51 -26.27 6.56
C PRO A 999 -9.06 -25.78 7.91
N SER A 1000 -9.61 -26.70 8.70
CA SER A 1000 -10.15 -26.41 10.02
C SER A 1000 -9.12 -26.58 11.14
N ASP A 1001 -8.18 -27.52 10.99
CA ASP A 1001 -7.13 -27.79 11.97
C ASP A 1001 -5.98 -26.75 11.92
N SER A 1002 -5.59 -26.27 13.09
CA SER A 1002 -4.42 -25.42 13.31
C SER A 1002 -3.10 -26.03 12.83
N HIS A 1003 -2.93 -27.35 12.95
CA HIS A 1003 -1.69 -28.03 12.52
C HIS A 1003 -1.52 -27.94 10.99
N ASP A 1004 -2.58 -28.25 10.25
CA ASP A 1004 -2.60 -28.16 8.79
C ASP A 1004 -2.40 -26.72 8.31
N LEU A 1005 -3.02 -25.74 8.98
CA LEU A 1005 -2.83 -24.31 8.66
C LEU A 1005 -1.37 -23.87 8.80
N HIS A 1006 -0.68 -24.30 9.86
CA HIS A 1006 0.75 -24.02 10.05
C HIS A 1006 1.63 -24.72 8.99
N ALA A 1007 1.36 -25.99 8.71
CA ALA A 1007 2.11 -26.75 7.71
C ALA A 1007 1.95 -26.18 6.29
N LEU A 1008 0.73 -25.76 5.93
CA LEU A 1008 0.47 -25.07 4.65
C LEU A 1008 1.16 -23.70 4.59
N LEU A 1009 1.13 -22.94 5.69
CA LEU A 1009 1.75 -21.62 5.74
C LEU A 1009 3.28 -21.72 5.55
N GLU A 1010 3.93 -22.69 6.20
CA GLU A 1010 5.37 -22.95 6.06
C GLU A 1010 5.74 -23.20 4.60
N ILE A 1011 4.95 -24.00 3.87
CA ILE A 1011 5.18 -24.30 2.45
C ILE A 1011 5.01 -23.04 1.58
N VAL A 1012 3.97 -22.24 1.85
CA VAL A 1012 3.71 -20.99 1.10
C VAL A 1012 4.81 -19.96 1.33
N GLU A 1013 5.34 -19.85 2.55
CA GLU A 1013 6.47 -18.96 2.86
C GLU A 1013 7.74 -19.41 2.14
N MET A 1014 8.06 -20.71 2.15
CA MET A 1014 9.19 -21.25 1.38
C MET A 1014 9.03 -21.00 -0.13
N LEU A 1015 7.82 -21.13 -0.69
CA LEU A 1015 7.56 -20.81 -2.09
C LEU A 1015 7.80 -19.34 -2.41
N ARG A 1016 7.35 -18.44 -1.55
CA ARG A 1016 7.57 -16.99 -1.70
C ARG A 1016 9.05 -16.63 -1.67
N ASP A 1017 9.83 -17.25 -0.78
CA ASP A 1017 11.27 -17.01 -0.69
C ASP A 1017 12.02 -17.44 -1.97
N ILE A 1018 11.51 -18.44 -2.69
CA ILE A 1018 12.05 -18.88 -3.99
C ILE A 1018 11.61 -17.95 -5.13
N GLU A 1019 10.34 -17.55 -5.17
CA GLU A 1019 9.76 -16.74 -6.26
C GLU A 1019 10.13 -15.24 -6.17
N GLY A 1020 10.61 -14.79 -5.01
CA GLY A 1020 11.05 -13.42 -4.79
C GLY A 1020 9.89 -12.43 -4.59
N THR A 1021 10.18 -11.12 -4.67
CA THR A 1021 9.22 -10.06 -4.33
C THR A 1021 8.08 -9.87 -5.32
N LEU A 1022 8.12 -10.52 -6.48
CA LEU A 1022 7.11 -10.49 -7.53
C LEU A 1022 6.36 -11.83 -7.63
N GLY A 1023 6.21 -12.53 -6.50
CA GLY A 1023 5.63 -13.87 -6.44
C GLY A 1023 4.19 -13.95 -6.97
N ASP A 1024 3.72 -15.18 -7.24
CA ASP A 1024 2.37 -15.43 -7.76
C ASP A 1024 1.30 -14.79 -6.84
N PRO A 1025 0.41 -13.90 -7.34
CA PRO A 1025 -0.70 -13.32 -6.59
C PRO A 1025 -1.55 -14.35 -5.84
N ARG A 1026 -1.67 -15.58 -6.36
CA ARG A 1026 -2.39 -16.69 -5.70
C ARG A 1026 -1.70 -17.16 -4.42
N MET A 1027 -0.37 -17.19 -4.42
CA MET A 1027 0.41 -17.59 -3.25
C MET A 1027 0.40 -16.50 -2.18
N GLN A 1028 0.51 -15.23 -2.57
CA GLN A 1028 0.33 -14.09 -1.66
C GLN A 1028 -1.07 -14.07 -1.03
N TYR A 1029 -2.11 -14.31 -1.84
CA TYR A 1029 -3.48 -14.48 -1.35
C TYR A 1029 -3.58 -15.61 -0.32
N LEU A 1030 -3.03 -16.78 -0.63
CA LEU A 1030 -3.11 -17.95 0.25
C LEU A 1030 -2.37 -17.69 1.56
N GLN A 1031 -1.21 -17.03 1.50
CA GLN A 1031 -0.44 -16.61 2.66
C GLN A 1031 -1.26 -15.69 3.57
N ALA A 1032 -1.92 -14.68 3.00
CA ALA A 1032 -2.75 -13.74 3.75
C ALA A 1032 -3.93 -14.45 4.43
N VAL A 1033 -4.61 -15.36 3.72
CA VAL A 1033 -5.71 -16.16 4.29
C VAL A 1033 -5.23 -17.02 5.46
N LEU A 1034 -4.10 -17.72 5.32
CA LEU A 1034 -3.55 -18.59 6.35
C LEU A 1034 -3.12 -17.81 7.59
N HIS A 1035 -2.39 -16.70 7.43
CA HIS A 1035 -2.06 -15.80 8.55
C HIS A 1035 -3.31 -15.28 9.24
N TRP A 1036 -4.35 -14.90 8.49
CA TRP A 1036 -5.58 -14.39 9.07
C TRP A 1036 -6.33 -15.46 9.88
N ARG A 1037 -6.40 -16.70 9.36
CA ARG A 1037 -6.97 -17.87 10.06
C ARG A 1037 -6.20 -18.23 11.33
N LEU A 1038 -4.89 -18.01 11.35
CA LEU A 1038 -4.01 -18.16 12.52
C LEU A 1038 -4.02 -16.94 13.46
N LEU A 1039 -4.97 -16.01 13.30
CA LEU A 1039 -5.12 -14.79 14.10
C LEU A 1039 -3.95 -13.79 13.99
N HIS A 1040 -3.09 -13.92 12.98
CA HIS A 1040 -2.01 -12.96 12.66
C HIS A 1040 -2.54 -11.83 11.75
N GLU A 1041 -3.56 -11.10 12.22
CA GLU A 1041 -4.36 -10.17 11.41
C GLU A 1041 -3.55 -9.04 10.77
N LYS A 1042 -2.55 -8.50 11.48
CA LYS A 1042 -1.74 -7.38 10.99
C LYS A 1042 -0.92 -7.79 9.75
N ILE A 1043 -0.24 -8.93 9.83
CA ILE A 1043 0.56 -9.49 8.73
C ILE A 1043 -0.33 -9.78 7.52
N ALA A 1044 -1.49 -10.40 7.75
CA ALA A 1044 -2.44 -10.70 6.69
C ALA A 1044 -2.96 -9.43 5.98
N ARG A 1045 -3.29 -8.38 6.74
CA ARG A 1045 -3.75 -7.09 6.18
C ARG A 1045 -2.66 -6.36 5.40
N ASP A 1046 -1.40 -6.43 5.85
CA ASP A 1046 -0.27 -5.85 5.13
C ASP A 1046 -0.09 -6.55 3.76
N ILE A 1047 -0.11 -7.89 3.74
CA ILE A 1047 -0.02 -8.69 2.49
C ILE A 1047 -1.21 -8.41 1.56
N TRP A 1048 -2.45 -8.36 2.06
CA TRP A 1048 -3.61 -7.99 1.24
C TRP A 1048 -3.55 -6.54 0.74
N GLY A 1049 -2.92 -5.63 1.48
CA GLY A 1049 -2.70 -4.25 1.06
C GLY A 1049 -1.80 -4.16 -0.17
N GLU A 1050 -0.67 -4.87 -0.15
CA GLU A 1050 0.25 -5.02 -1.29
C GLU A 1050 -0.45 -5.70 -2.48
N LEU A 1051 -1.05 -6.88 -2.25
CA LEU A 1051 -1.75 -7.65 -3.27
C LEU A 1051 -2.89 -6.85 -3.93
N SER A 1052 -3.64 -6.05 -3.15
CA SER A 1052 -4.73 -5.24 -3.68
C SER A 1052 -4.24 -4.08 -4.56
N GLN A 1053 -3.04 -3.54 -4.29
CA GLN A 1053 -2.43 -2.48 -5.12
C GLN A 1053 -1.86 -3.08 -6.41
N ASP A 1054 -1.14 -4.20 -6.30
CA ASP A 1054 -0.51 -4.88 -7.44
C ASP A 1054 -1.53 -5.43 -8.45
N THR A 1055 -2.73 -5.81 -7.97
CA THR A 1055 -3.80 -6.36 -8.79
C THR A 1055 -4.82 -5.33 -9.27
N GLU A 1056 -4.68 -4.03 -8.94
CA GLU A 1056 -5.76 -3.04 -9.11
C GLU A 1056 -6.24 -2.84 -10.55
N TYR A 1057 -5.33 -3.02 -11.52
CA TYR A 1057 -5.57 -2.79 -12.94
C TYR A 1057 -5.14 -3.97 -13.83
N SER A 1058 -4.68 -5.08 -13.24
CA SER A 1058 -4.01 -6.18 -13.94
C SER A 1058 -4.79 -7.50 -13.93
N ASP A 1059 -5.57 -7.81 -12.87
CA ASP A 1059 -6.31 -9.07 -12.76
C ASP A 1059 -7.79 -8.86 -12.38
N PRO A 1060 -8.76 -9.09 -13.30
CA PRO A 1060 -10.18 -8.98 -13.00
C PRO A 1060 -10.66 -10.07 -12.00
N ARG A 1061 -9.90 -11.15 -11.79
CA ARG A 1061 -10.23 -12.23 -10.86
C ARG A 1061 -10.10 -11.83 -9.38
N ARG A 1062 -9.51 -10.67 -9.08
CA ARG A 1062 -9.29 -10.20 -7.69
C ARG A 1062 -10.56 -10.10 -6.82
N ILE A 1063 -11.73 -10.03 -7.46
CA ILE A 1063 -13.04 -9.91 -6.79
C ILE A 1063 -13.67 -11.30 -6.52
N ILE A 1064 -13.17 -12.36 -7.16
CA ILE A 1064 -13.69 -13.73 -7.06
C ILE A 1064 -13.47 -14.27 -5.64
N ARG A 1065 -14.52 -14.89 -5.08
CA ARG A 1065 -14.49 -15.53 -3.77
C ARG A 1065 -13.95 -16.94 -3.90
N HIS A 1066 -12.63 -17.08 -3.76
CA HIS A 1066 -11.96 -18.36 -3.98
C HIS A 1066 -12.23 -19.37 -2.88
N HIS A 1067 -12.23 -18.93 -1.62
CA HIS A 1067 -12.37 -19.82 -0.47
C HIS A 1067 -13.42 -19.32 0.52
N LEU A 1068 -14.03 -20.27 1.23
CA LEU A 1068 -15.05 -20.04 2.25
C LEU A 1068 -14.59 -20.68 3.56
N TRP A 1069 -14.91 -20.03 4.67
CA TRP A 1069 -14.70 -20.66 5.99
C TRP A 1069 -15.79 -21.72 6.24
N THR A 1070 -15.38 -22.98 6.35
CA THR A 1070 -16.23 -24.15 6.61
C THR A 1070 -15.95 -24.82 7.96
N GLU A 1071 -16.88 -25.63 8.43
CA GLU A 1071 -16.71 -26.59 9.54
C GLU A 1071 -16.01 -27.88 9.08
N ASP A 1072 -15.68 -28.79 10.00
CA ASP A 1072 -14.98 -30.06 9.74
C ASP A 1072 -15.71 -30.99 8.75
N THR A 1073 -17.02 -30.79 8.62
CA THR A 1073 -17.92 -31.50 7.70
C THR A 1073 -17.89 -30.92 6.28
N GLY A 1074 -17.19 -29.80 6.05
CA GLY A 1074 -17.15 -29.08 4.78
C GLY A 1074 -18.33 -28.13 4.55
N THR A 1075 -19.24 -27.99 5.52
CA THR A 1075 -20.36 -27.04 5.43
C THR A 1075 -19.93 -25.61 5.76
N PRO A 1076 -20.42 -24.59 5.05
CA PRO A 1076 -20.17 -23.18 5.38
C PRO A 1076 -20.50 -22.87 6.84
N ARG A 1077 -19.55 -22.30 7.57
CA ARG A 1077 -19.77 -21.87 8.94
C ARG A 1077 -20.46 -20.51 8.94
N MET A 1078 -21.61 -20.43 9.61
CA MET A 1078 -22.35 -19.17 9.76
C MET A 1078 -21.73 -18.31 10.85
N PHE A 1079 -21.67 -17.00 10.60
CA PHE A 1079 -21.12 -16.00 11.49
C PHE A 1079 -22.11 -14.84 11.68
N HIS A 1080 -22.01 -14.18 12.83
CA HIS A 1080 -22.79 -13.00 13.18
C HIS A 1080 -21.85 -11.83 13.36
N GLY A 1081 -22.36 -10.61 13.16
CA GLY A 1081 -21.50 -9.45 13.21
C GLY A 1081 -22.26 -8.15 13.14
N ARG A 1082 -21.62 -7.13 13.70
CA ARG A 1082 -22.11 -5.76 13.78
C ARG A 1082 -21.22 -4.83 12.98
N ILE A 1083 -21.80 -3.82 12.35
CA ILE A 1083 -21.05 -2.82 11.58
C ILE A 1083 -20.27 -1.91 12.56
N VAL A 1084 -18.98 -1.67 12.31
CA VAL A 1084 -18.06 -0.95 13.23
C VAL A 1084 -17.60 0.38 12.67
N ASP A 1085 -17.56 0.52 11.34
CA ASP A 1085 -16.95 1.64 10.65
C ASP A 1085 -17.70 1.91 9.34
N GLU A 1086 -18.20 3.13 9.20
CA GLU A 1086 -18.77 3.67 7.96
C GLU A 1086 -17.66 4.39 7.20
N ASN A 1087 -16.93 3.67 6.35
CA ASN A 1087 -15.99 4.35 5.49
C ASN A 1087 -16.74 4.98 4.30
N SER A 1088 -16.69 6.32 4.25
CA SER A 1088 -17.44 7.18 3.35
C SER A 1088 -16.90 7.10 1.91
N GLY A 1089 -17.75 6.68 0.95
CA GLY A 1089 -17.55 6.98 -0.48
C GLY A 1089 -17.81 5.86 -1.50
N ARG A 1090 -17.82 4.56 -1.13
CA ARG A 1090 -17.92 3.45 -2.12
C ARG A 1090 -18.83 2.26 -1.75
N GLY A 1091 -19.71 2.38 -0.74
CA GLY A 1091 -20.65 1.30 -0.37
C GLY A 1091 -19.97 0.07 0.27
N ARG A 1092 -18.86 0.27 0.99
CA ARG A 1092 -18.08 -0.75 1.70
C ARG A 1092 -17.98 -0.36 3.18
N VAL A 1093 -18.41 -1.23 4.08
CA VAL A 1093 -18.33 -1.03 5.54
C VAL A 1093 -17.53 -2.12 6.20
N LYS A 1094 -17.04 -1.86 7.42
CA LYS A 1094 -16.40 -2.91 8.23
C LYS A 1094 -17.39 -3.49 9.21
N VAL A 1095 -17.34 -4.81 9.33
CA VAL A 1095 -18.16 -5.61 10.24
C VAL A 1095 -17.22 -6.31 11.19
N ARG A 1096 -17.45 -6.17 12.49
CA ARG A 1096 -16.80 -7.00 13.50
C ARG A 1096 -17.62 -8.26 13.63
N VAL A 1097 -16.99 -9.38 13.32
CA VAL A 1097 -17.56 -10.71 13.49
C VAL A 1097 -17.52 -11.06 14.98
N GLU A 1098 -18.64 -11.49 15.53
CA GLU A 1098 -18.79 -11.73 16.97
C GLU A 1098 -17.95 -12.92 17.45
N GLU A 1099 -17.98 -14.02 16.69
CA GLU A 1099 -17.38 -15.30 17.09
C GLU A 1099 -15.84 -15.26 17.13
N ILE A 1100 -15.23 -14.44 16.28
CA ILE A 1100 -13.77 -14.39 16.08
C ILE A 1100 -13.16 -13.04 16.46
N ARG A 1101 -14.00 -12.03 16.73
CA ARG A 1101 -13.64 -10.65 17.12
C ARG A 1101 -12.75 -9.89 16.11
N GLN A 1102 -12.51 -10.46 14.94
CA GLN A 1102 -11.82 -9.83 13.81
C GLN A 1102 -12.79 -8.99 12.98
N GLU A 1103 -12.25 -8.05 12.20
CA GLU A 1103 -13.05 -7.20 11.31
C GLU A 1103 -12.91 -7.68 9.87
N ILE A 1104 -14.03 -7.72 9.17
CA ILE A 1104 -14.12 -8.05 7.75
C ILE A 1104 -14.85 -6.93 7.01
N TYR A 1105 -14.76 -6.95 5.69
CA TYR A 1105 -15.53 -5.99 4.88
C TYR A 1105 -16.90 -6.54 4.51
N LEU A 1106 -17.88 -5.66 4.42
CA LEU A 1106 -19.19 -5.96 3.86
C LEU A 1106 -19.50 -4.94 2.78
N MET A 1107 -20.07 -5.41 1.67
CA MET A 1107 -20.43 -4.57 0.53
C MET A 1107 -21.95 -4.37 0.47
N GLN A 1108 -22.39 -3.11 0.40
CA GLN A 1108 -23.81 -2.73 0.31
C GLN A 1108 -24.55 -3.47 -0.80
N ARG A 1109 -23.93 -3.64 -1.96
CA ARG A 1109 -24.53 -4.33 -3.12
C ARG A 1109 -24.94 -5.79 -2.84
N ASP A 1110 -24.22 -6.47 -1.94
CA ASP A 1110 -24.47 -7.88 -1.63
C ASP A 1110 -25.55 -8.03 -0.55
N PHE A 1111 -25.80 -6.96 0.21
CA PHE A 1111 -26.78 -6.88 1.28
C PHE A 1111 -27.68 -5.64 1.06
N PRO A 1112 -28.47 -5.62 -0.04
CA PRO A 1112 -29.25 -4.45 -0.43
C PRO A 1112 -30.29 -4.03 0.61
N ASN A 1113 -30.71 -4.98 1.47
CA ASN A 1113 -31.73 -4.78 2.50
C ASN A 1113 -31.14 -4.44 3.88
N ILE A 1114 -29.82 -4.28 4.01
CA ILE A 1114 -29.16 -3.94 5.28
C ILE A 1114 -28.77 -2.46 5.27
N GLU A 1115 -29.19 -1.75 6.31
CA GLU A 1115 -28.82 -0.36 6.52
C GLU A 1115 -27.42 -0.26 7.14
N MET A 1116 -26.49 0.38 6.45
CA MET A 1116 -25.06 0.36 6.80
C MET A 1116 -24.70 1.40 7.88
N ARG A 1117 -25.36 1.32 9.04
CA ARG A 1117 -25.12 2.20 10.18
C ARG A 1117 -24.11 1.58 11.15
N LYS A 1118 -23.21 2.38 11.72
CA LYS A 1118 -22.33 1.91 12.83
C LYS A 1118 -23.20 1.35 13.97
N ASN A 1119 -22.86 0.15 14.45
CA ASN A 1119 -23.56 -0.69 15.42
C ASN A 1119 -24.83 -1.42 14.94
N ALA A 1120 -25.21 -1.34 13.66
CA ALA A 1120 -26.27 -2.20 13.13
C ALA A 1120 -25.80 -3.67 13.02
N ASP A 1121 -26.61 -4.60 13.51
CA ASP A 1121 -26.40 -6.04 13.34
C ASP A 1121 -26.78 -6.49 11.93
N ILE A 1122 -26.12 -7.54 11.44
CA ILE A 1122 -26.45 -8.16 10.16
C ILE A 1122 -27.52 -9.23 10.37
N PRO A 1123 -28.79 -8.98 9.98
CA PRO A 1123 -29.86 -9.94 10.15
C PRO A 1123 -29.62 -11.23 9.34
N ASN A 1124 -29.93 -12.36 9.96
CA ASN A 1124 -29.77 -13.73 9.43
C ASN A 1124 -28.31 -14.22 9.30
N GLY A 1125 -27.31 -13.48 9.80
CA GLY A 1125 -25.91 -13.90 9.73
C GLY A 1125 -25.34 -13.92 8.30
N PHE A 1126 -24.07 -14.28 8.18
CA PHE A 1126 -23.34 -14.33 6.91
C PHE A 1126 -22.24 -15.39 6.94
N TYR A 1127 -21.73 -15.74 5.77
CA TYR A 1127 -20.51 -16.54 5.62
C TYR A 1127 -19.30 -15.64 5.43
N ILE A 1128 -18.11 -16.11 5.83
CA ILE A 1128 -16.85 -15.41 5.57
C ILE A 1128 -16.21 -16.03 4.33
N ALA A 1129 -16.10 -15.22 3.28
CA ALA A 1129 -15.41 -15.57 2.05
C ALA A 1129 -14.10 -14.77 1.92
N PHE A 1130 -13.18 -15.28 1.10
CA PHE A 1130 -11.87 -14.66 0.88
C PHE A 1130 -11.63 -14.41 -0.60
N ASN A 1131 -11.11 -13.22 -0.92
CA ASN A 1131 -10.62 -12.84 -2.24
C ASN A 1131 -9.27 -12.10 -2.13
N PHE A 1132 -8.73 -11.60 -3.25
CA PHE A 1132 -7.41 -10.95 -3.28
C PHE A 1132 -7.38 -9.57 -2.61
N ILE A 1133 -8.55 -9.01 -2.27
CA ILE A 1133 -8.67 -7.73 -1.56
C ILE A 1133 -8.71 -7.95 -0.04
N GLY A 1134 -9.25 -9.09 0.42
CA GLY A 1134 -9.35 -9.42 1.83
C GLY A 1134 -10.56 -10.28 2.20
N PRO A 1135 -10.80 -10.49 3.50
CA PRO A 1135 -11.98 -11.19 3.99
C PRO A 1135 -13.24 -10.33 3.78
N ILE A 1136 -14.29 -10.96 3.27
CA ILE A 1136 -15.56 -10.31 2.93
C ILE A 1136 -16.76 -11.11 3.43
N ALA A 1137 -17.78 -10.42 3.93
CA ALA A 1137 -19.07 -11.00 4.30
C ALA A 1137 -19.84 -11.43 3.04
N GLU A 1138 -20.41 -12.63 3.07
CA GLU A 1138 -21.22 -13.22 2.01
C GLU A 1138 -22.62 -13.59 2.55
N PRO A 1139 -23.72 -13.15 1.91
CA PRO A 1139 -25.07 -13.47 2.38
C PRO A 1139 -25.40 -14.95 2.18
N LEU A 1140 -26.24 -15.50 3.07
CA LEU A 1140 -26.63 -16.92 3.05
C LEU A 1140 -27.30 -17.34 1.73
N ASN A 1141 -28.07 -16.44 1.11
CA ASN A 1141 -28.87 -16.72 -0.08
C ASN A 1141 -28.07 -16.62 -1.39
N ARG A 1142 -26.77 -16.26 -1.33
CA ARG A 1142 -25.97 -16.14 -2.56
C ARG A 1142 -25.67 -17.52 -3.10
N THR A 1143 -26.35 -17.87 -4.18
CA THR A 1143 -26.04 -19.00 -5.04
C THR A 1143 -25.24 -18.47 -6.24
N GLY A 1144 -23.98 -18.89 -6.33
CA GLY A 1144 -23.08 -18.55 -7.43
C GLY A 1144 -21.72 -19.21 -7.16
N GLY A 1145 -21.13 -20.02 -8.04
CA GLY A 1145 -21.61 -20.53 -9.32
C GLY A 1145 -21.24 -21.99 -9.54
N ALA A 1146 -22.26 -22.85 -9.70
CA ALA A 1146 -22.19 -23.98 -10.62
C ALA A 1146 -22.87 -23.52 -11.91
N ARG A 1147 -22.09 -22.90 -12.80
CA ARG A 1147 -22.27 -22.95 -14.26
C ARG A 1147 -20.90 -22.89 -14.89
#